data_AF-A0A2V8DJ73-F1
#
_entry.id   AF-A0A2V8DJ73-F1
#
_cell.length_a   1.000
_cell.length_b   1.000
_cell.length_c   1.000
_cell.angle_alpha   90.00
_cell.angle_beta   90.00
_cell.angle_gamma   90.00
#
_symmetry.space_group_name_H-M   'P 1'
#
loop_
_entity.id
_entity.type
_entity.pdbx_description
1 polymer ?
#
loop_
_entity_poly.entity_id
_entity_poly.type
_entity_poly.pdbx_seq_one_letter_code
_entity_poly.pdbx_strand_id
1 'polypeptide(L)'
;MDHHLAATVSHVSHRTALIVTAWAEPLDHFWRLAVMQAIRRATDWCFVFNGIRLRIVDARRLYARRFVEFDLDLAQDDERSCAALFRIASAAALIDRSDSRSLHAIVSASDRHAAGVCRSLKDGVLSASADLLGALVARPPLGEGGIGDSFEQALTIVYRMLFLLFAAARSLVPLWHPVYRHSYSVEALRGCAELAEPASGLWDALRAIARLAHTGCRAGDLHVMPFNGRLFSPSRTPLAERRGLDDEAARRAILSLSTQPTPDRAGRHPIAYRDLGVEQLGAVYETLLDYQPRIAPSPASPGRRRAHATVTLEPGSGVRKATGTFYTPQPIADYVVRRTLGPLVRELSSARILQVRIVDPAMGSGAFLVAACRYLAGAYEEALIREGGCHSSDLGEPERAAIRRSIAERCLYGVDLNPMAVQLARLSLWLATLAADRPLTFLDHRLQTGDSLLGAWLANLRQPPDRRRRPDQRRPTLPLFDDEAVRDALRAALPVRFSLESTPSDNIDQVRAKERAFAGTTARDASMSRWKRIADVWCASWFRQTELPPAAFGSLSDAILTGRSALASRTVEQCLAAADAIRTSHRFFHWELEFPEVFFDEEGRRLPNGGFDAVIGNPPWDMIRADAGSAEERSGARHEIAALLRFTRDAGIYQAQSNGHANRYQLFVERAVDLTRTGGRIGMVLPAGLARITGAPRCGCGCSPTATSTRLSGSTTIAASSPFTAASGSCWSPRPQVCRRVKSHAGWAWTIWRTWKPSASSRRTRPPGFTCESHPRSLNTCPGPAWRFRPFERRRTWRSPSARRRSSGPSAAAPGGR
;
A
#
# COMPACT_ATOMS: atom_id res chain seq x y z
N MET A 1 22.86 -6.54 -35.97
CA MET A 1 24.23 -6.32 -35.45
C MET A 1 24.09 -5.44 -34.23
N ASP A 2 24.76 -5.76 -33.13
CA ASP A 2 24.64 -4.98 -31.90
C ASP A 2 25.25 -3.57 -32.10
N HIS A 3 24.42 -2.52 -32.11
CA HIS A 3 24.81 -1.11 -32.32
C HIS A 3 25.47 -0.48 -31.08
N HIS A 4 26.29 -1.22 -30.33
CA HIS A 4 26.91 -0.73 -29.11
C HIS A 4 28.31 -1.28 -28.90
N LEU A 5 29.17 -0.46 -28.29
CA LEU A 5 30.53 -0.79 -27.91
C LEU A 5 30.63 -0.84 -26.39
N ALA A 6 31.10 -1.97 -25.84
CA ALA A 6 31.33 -2.13 -24.40
C ALA A 6 32.83 -2.18 -24.09
N ALA A 7 33.35 -1.12 -23.46
CA ALA A 7 34.74 -0.97 -23.08
C ALA A 7 34.96 -1.09 -21.56
N THR A 8 36.22 -1.28 -21.17
CA THR A 8 36.68 -1.17 -19.78
C THR A 8 37.62 0.00 -19.68
N VAL A 9 37.24 1.03 -18.92
CA VAL A 9 38.14 2.13 -18.57
C VAL A 9 38.89 1.71 -17.30
N SER A 10 40.22 1.79 -17.34
CA SER A 10 41.07 1.34 -16.24
C SER A 10 41.94 2.49 -15.75
N HIS A 11 41.97 2.72 -14.45
CA HIS A 11 42.92 3.62 -13.80
C HIS A 11 43.61 2.87 -12.65
N VAL A 12 44.90 2.60 -12.82
CA VAL A 12 45.72 1.77 -11.92
C VAL A 12 45.06 0.40 -11.69
N SER A 13 44.48 0.14 -10.52
CA SER A 13 43.85 -1.10 -10.09
C SER A 13 42.31 -1.07 -10.19
N HIS A 14 41.72 0.06 -10.55
CA HIS A 14 40.27 0.22 -10.64
C HIS A 14 39.80 0.15 -12.08
N ARG A 15 38.72 -0.61 -12.28
CA ARG A 15 38.04 -0.79 -13.56
C ARG A 15 36.66 -0.16 -13.47
N THR A 16 36.22 0.40 -14.59
CA THR A 16 34.89 0.94 -14.78
C THR A 16 34.36 0.48 -16.13
N ALA A 17 33.12 0.02 -16.19
CA ALA A 17 32.49 -0.33 -17.45
C ALA A 17 32.04 0.95 -18.20
N LEU A 18 32.27 0.99 -19.51
CA LEU A 18 31.75 2.04 -20.40
C LEU A 18 30.99 1.38 -21.55
N ILE A 19 29.78 1.87 -21.82
CA ILE A 19 28.98 1.48 -22.97
C ILE A 19 28.80 2.72 -23.83
N VAL A 20 29.15 2.62 -25.10
CA VAL A 20 28.91 3.64 -26.11
C VAL A 20 27.87 3.09 -27.07
N THR A 21 26.78 3.82 -27.27
CA THR A 21 25.64 3.42 -28.12
C THR A 21 25.64 4.24 -29.40
N ALA A 22 24.67 4.01 -30.29
CA ALA A 22 24.49 4.90 -31.44
C ALA A 22 24.14 6.33 -30.97
N TRP A 23 24.43 7.31 -31.81
CA TRP A 23 24.19 8.72 -31.52
C TRP A 23 22.69 8.96 -31.23
N ALA A 24 22.41 9.68 -30.14
CA ALA A 24 21.05 9.98 -29.66
C ALA A 24 20.17 8.76 -29.31
N GLU A 25 20.72 7.55 -29.25
CA GLU A 25 19.95 6.35 -28.91
C GLU A 25 19.45 6.40 -27.44
N PRO A 26 18.18 6.05 -27.14
CA PRO A 26 17.67 6.04 -25.78
C PRO A 26 18.45 5.12 -24.84
N LEU A 27 19.00 5.68 -23.76
CA LEU A 27 19.86 4.95 -22.82
C LEU A 27 19.13 3.92 -21.95
N ASP A 28 17.79 3.97 -21.88
CA ASP A 28 16.97 3.09 -21.03
C ASP A 28 17.03 1.61 -21.43
N HIS A 29 17.21 1.33 -22.73
CA HIS A 29 17.37 -0.04 -23.24
C HIS A 29 18.66 -0.70 -22.76
N PHE A 30 19.69 0.11 -22.44
CA PHE A 30 21.01 -0.37 -22.10
C PHE A 30 21.21 -0.64 -20.61
N TRP A 31 20.21 -0.42 -19.75
CA TRP A 31 20.34 -0.69 -18.30
C TRP A 31 20.79 -2.12 -18.01
N ARG A 32 20.12 -3.11 -18.63
CA ARG A 32 20.45 -4.52 -18.41
C ARG A 32 21.87 -4.83 -18.88
N LEU A 33 22.27 -4.28 -20.02
CA LEU A 33 23.62 -4.43 -20.54
C LEU A 33 24.64 -3.79 -19.60
N ALA A 34 24.42 -2.55 -19.16
CA ALA A 34 25.27 -1.82 -18.23
C ALA A 34 25.56 -2.61 -16.95
N VAL A 35 24.50 -3.13 -16.34
CA VAL A 35 24.58 -3.98 -15.16
C VAL A 35 25.34 -5.28 -15.44
N MET A 36 25.04 -5.97 -16.55
CA MET A 36 25.74 -7.20 -16.93
C MET A 36 27.23 -6.96 -17.20
N GLN A 37 27.58 -5.87 -17.89
CA GLN A 37 28.96 -5.53 -18.22
C GLN A 37 29.74 -5.11 -16.99
N ALA A 38 29.11 -4.41 -16.04
CA ALA A 38 29.71 -4.05 -14.75
C ALA A 38 29.96 -5.29 -13.87
N ILE A 39 28.98 -6.19 -13.74
CA ILE A 39 29.15 -7.47 -13.02
C ILE A 39 30.29 -8.29 -13.65
N ARG A 40 30.30 -8.43 -14.98
CA ARG A 40 31.36 -9.16 -15.71
C ARG A 40 32.75 -8.59 -15.46
N ARG A 41 32.86 -7.27 -15.24
CA ARG A 41 34.13 -6.56 -15.01
C ARG A 41 34.46 -6.36 -13.53
N ALA A 42 33.60 -6.85 -12.62
CA ALA A 42 33.67 -6.62 -11.18
C ALA A 42 33.74 -5.13 -10.82
N THR A 43 32.94 -4.30 -11.50
CA THR A 43 32.88 -2.85 -11.26
C THR A 43 31.56 -2.46 -10.60
N ASP A 44 31.61 -1.48 -9.71
CA ASP A 44 30.41 -0.98 -9.02
C ASP A 44 29.57 -0.05 -9.91
N TRP A 45 30.21 0.60 -10.89
CA TRP A 45 29.63 1.62 -11.74
C TRP A 45 29.79 1.29 -13.22
N CYS A 46 28.84 1.74 -14.04
CA CYS A 46 28.89 1.69 -15.49
C CYS A 46 28.51 3.03 -16.09
N PHE A 47 29.32 3.53 -17.03
CA PHE A 47 28.98 4.68 -17.86
C PHE A 47 28.25 4.21 -19.10
N VAL A 48 27.22 4.94 -19.52
CA VAL A 48 26.49 4.72 -20.77
C VAL A 48 26.42 6.05 -21.50
N PHE A 49 26.87 6.08 -22.74
CA PHE A 49 27.06 7.31 -23.52
C PHE A 49 26.49 7.15 -24.92
N ASN A 50 25.69 8.12 -25.37
CA ASN A 50 25.08 8.15 -26.71
C ASN A 50 25.45 9.38 -27.54
N GLY A 51 26.57 10.04 -27.22
CA GLY A 51 26.96 11.28 -27.90
C GLY A 51 26.45 12.55 -27.23
N ILE A 52 25.17 12.55 -26.82
CA ILE A 52 24.49 13.74 -26.26
C ILE A 52 24.37 13.65 -24.74
N ARG A 53 24.17 12.44 -24.21
CA ARG A 53 23.93 12.19 -22.79
C ARG A 53 24.93 11.22 -22.22
N LEU A 54 25.35 11.49 -20.98
CA LEU A 54 26.17 10.60 -20.17
C LEU A 54 25.37 10.12 -18.96
N ARG A 55 25.16 8.80 -18.86
CA ARG A 55 24.47 8.16 -17.74
C ARG A 55 25.44 7.31 -16.93
N ILE A 56 25.44 7.48 -15.61
CA ILE A 56 26.26 6.71 -14.66
C ILE A 56 25.34 5.82 -13.84
N VAL A 57 25.49 4.50 -14.01
CA VAL A 57 24.64 3.45 -13.46
C VAL A 57 25.27 2.80 -12.24
N ASP A 58 24.51 2.67 -11.14
CA ASP A 58 24.89 1.84 -9.97
C ASP A 58 24.58 0.36 -10.25
N ALA A 59 25.61 -0.44 -10.51
CA ALA A 59 25.46 -1.85 -10.85
C ALA A 59 25.27 -2.76 -9.62
N ARG A 60 25.45 -2.25 -8.40
CA ARG A 60 25.35 -3.06 -7.16
C ARG A 60 23.91 -3.32 -6.74
N ARG A 61 22.99 -2.42 -7.09
CA ARG A 61 21.57 -2.51 -6.75
C ARG A 61 20.74 -2.78 -8.01
N LEU A 62 20.82 -4.03 -8.49
CA LEU A 62 20.20 -4.52 -9.73
C LEU A 62 18.72 -4.14 -9.89
N TYR A 63 18.01 -4.05 -8.77
CA TYR A 63 16.57 -3.79 -8.70
C TYR A 63 16.21 -2.31 -8.60
N ALA A 64 17.15 -1.42 -8.26
CA ALA A 64 16.84 -0.02 -7.97
C ALA A 64 16.89 0.88 -9.22
N ARG A 65 17.44 0.39 -10.34
CA ARG A 65 17.60 1.15 -11.60
C ARG A 65 18.18 2.56 -11.43
N ARG A 66 19.07 2.73 -10.44
CA ARG A 66 19.60 4.05 -10.06
C ARG A 66 20.66 4.50 -11.04
N PHE A 67 20.50 5.72 -11.53
CA PHE A 67 21.49 6.40 -12.32
C PHE A 67 21.50 7.90 -12.03
N VAL A 68 22.59 8.55 -12.42
CA VAL A 68 22.61 10.00 -12.69
C VAL A 68 22.83 10.19 -14.18
N GLU A 69 22.12 11.13 -14.78
CA GLU A 69 22.23 11.45 -16.21
C GLU A 69 22.54 12.93 -16.37
N PHE A 70 23.46 13.21 -17.29
CA PHE A 70 23.80 14.55 -17.73
C PHE A 70 23.49 14.66 -19.21
N ASP A 71 22.69 15.66 -19.56
CA ASP A 71 22.63 16.16 -20.94
C ASP A 71 23.86 17.05 -21.13
N LEU A 72 24.77 16.66 -22.02
CA LEU A 72 26.07 17.31 -22.15
C LEU A 72 25.94 18.71 -22.74
N ASP A 73 24.95 18.94 -23.61
CA ASP A 73 24.69 20.25 -24.18
C ASP A 73 24.14 21.22 -23.13
N LEU A 74 23.28 20.75 -22.23
CA LEU A 74 22.82 21.58 -21.10
C LEU A 74 23.90 21.75 -20.02
N ALA A 75 24.72 20.71 -19.80
CA ALA A 75 25.73 20.73 -18.75
C ALA A 75 26.90 21.66 -19.08
N GLN A 76 27.24 21.86 -20.36
CA GLN A 76 28.28 22.83 -20.75
C GLN A 76 27.84 24.29 -20.50
N ASP A 77 26.54 24.58 -20.59
CA ASP A 77 26.00 25.93 -20.46
C ASP A 77 25.71 26.34 -19.00
N ASP A 78 25.56 25.37 -18.09
CA ASP A 78 25.35 25.61 -16.65
C ASP A 78 26.59 25.23 -15.83
N GLU A 79 27.25 26.25 -15.24
CA GLU A 79 28.49 26.10 -14.46
C GLU A 79 28.35 25.06 -13.33
N ARG A 80 27.19 25.00 -12.68
CA ARG A 80 26.93 24.05 -11.58
C ARG A 80 26.82 22.62 -12.09
N SER A 81 26.10 22.40 -13.18
CA SER A 81 25.95 21.10 -13.83
C SER A 81 27.29 20.62 -14.41
N CYS A 82 28.06 21.51 -15.01
CA CYS A 82 29.41 21.23 -15.47
C CYS A 82 30.32 20.78 -14.31
N ALA A 83 30.35 21.55 -13.22
CA ALA A 83 31.13 21.20 -12.04
C ALA A 83 30.68 19.89 -11.39
N ALA A 84 29.37 19.61 -11.37
CA ALA A 84 28.82 18.36 -10.86
C ALA A 84 29.23 17.17 -11.73
N LEU A 85 29.14 17.30 -13.06
CA LEU A 85 29.59 16.30 -14.02
C LEU A 85 31.07 15.97 -13.81
N PHE A 86 31.95 16.98 -13.81
CA PHE A 86 33.38 16.78 -13.59
C PHE A 86 33.68 16.12 -12.25
N ARG A 87 32.99 16.56 -11.18
CA ARG A 87 33.18 15.99 -9.84
C ARG A 87 32.79 14.52 -9.79
N ILE A 88 31.62 14.17 -10.33
CA ILE A 88 31.04 12.83 -10.24
C ILE A 88 31.69 11.85 -11.23
N ALA A 89 32.09 12.31 -12.41
CA ALA A 89 32.77 11.50 -13.43
C ALA A 89 34.29 11.39 -13.19
N SER A 90 34.84 12.07 -12.17
CA SER A 90 36.27 12.00 -11.85
C SER A 90 36.73 10.63 -11.37
N ALA A 91 37.99 10.29 -11.63
CA ALA A 91 38.62 9.08 -11.11
C ALA A 91 38.56 9.03 -9.57
N ALA A 92 38.77 10.16 -8.88
CA ALA A 92 38.71 10.24 -7.43
C ALA A 92 37.32 9.84 -6.90
N ALA A 93 36.24 10.27 -7.55
CA ALA A 93 34.88 9.94 -7.13
C ALA A 93 34.55 8.44 -7.30
N LEU A 94 35.16 7.76 -8.27
CA LEU A 94 34.92 6.35 -8.58
C LEU A 94 35.73 5.38 -7.72
N ILE A 95 36.93 5.80 -7.29
CA ILE A 95 37.95 4.93 -6.71
C ILE A 95 37.89 4.91 -5.17
N ASP A 96 37.87 6.08 -4.53
CA ASP A 96 38.14 6.20 -3.11
C ASP A 96 36.89 5.98 -2.25
N ARG A 97 36.64 4.75 -1.79
CA ARG A 97 35.45 4.45 -0.96
C ARG A 97 35.49 5.11 0.43
N SER A 98 36.66 5.56 0.87
CA SER A 98 36.85 6.25 2.16
C SER A 98 36.67 7.76 2.06
N ASP A 99 36.84 8.34 0.86
CA ASP A 99 36.59 9.76 0.65
C ASP A 99 35.09 10.07 0.74
N SER A 100 34.78 11.05 1.58
CA SER A 100 33.51 11.75 1.65
C SER A 100 33.00 12.27 0.29
N ARG A 101 33.89 12.48 -0.68
CA ARG A 101 33.59 12.98 -2.03
C ARG A 101 33.33 11.87 -3.05
N SER A 102 33.46 10.61 -2.66
CA SER A 102 33.21 9.47 -3.54
C SER A 102 31.75 9.31 -3.91
N LEU A 103 31.48 8.69 -5.06
CA LEU A 103 30.14 8.31 -5.48
C LEU A 103 29.45 7.41 -4.44
N HIS A 104 30.20 6.55 -3.76
CA HIS A 104 29.70 5.73 -2.67
C HIS A 104 29.23 6.58 -1.49
N ALA A 105 30.03 7.56 -1.07
CA ALA A 105 29.71 8.47 0.01
C ALA A 105 28.55 9.40 -0.35
N ILE A 106 28.52 9.92 -1.58
CA ILE A 106 27.44 10.76 -2.11
C ILE A 106 26.12 9.99 -2.14
N VAL A 107 26.08 8.78 -2.70
CA VAL A 107 24.87 7.95 -2.74
C VAL A 107 24.42 7.58 -1.32
N SER A 108 25.35 7.26 -0.42
CA SER A 108 25.03 6.96 0.98
C SER A 108 24.52 8.19 1.74
N ALA A 109 25.08 9.38 1.48
CA ALA A 109 24.63 10.64 2.04
C ALA A 109 23.24 11.01 1.51
N SER A 110 22.98 10.81 0.21
CA SER A 110 21.67 10.96 -0.42
C SER A 110 20.64 10.01 0.20
N ASP A 111 20.95 8.72 0.34
CA ASP A 111 20.07 7.74 1.01
C ASP A 111 19.76 8.16 2.46
N ARG A 112 20.76 8.62 3.22
CA ARG A 112 20.57 9.12 4.60
C ARG A 112 19.73 10.39 4.64
N HIS A 113 19.94 11.31 3.70
CA HIS A 113 19.18 12.55 3.58
C HIS A 113 17.71 12.24 3.27
N ALA A 114 17.43 11.43 2.25
CA ALA A 114 16.08 11.00 1.90
C ALA A 114 15.37 10.32 3.08
N ALA A 115 16.05 9.40 3.77
CA ALA A 115 15.49 8.76 4.97
C ALA A 115 15.27 9.76 6.13
N GLY A 116 16.13 10.78 6.26
CA GLY A 116 15.98 11.88 7.21
C GLY A 116 14.75 12.72 6.93
N VAL A 117 14.56 13.15 5.67
CA VAL A 117 13.40 13.90 5.21
C VAL A 117 12.12 13.10 5.43
N CYS A 118 12.08 11.80 5.10
CA CYS A 118 10.92 10.95 5.39
C CYS A 118 10.55 10.94 6.87
N ARG A 119 11.53 10.81 7.76
CA ARG A 119 11.28 10.82 9.22
C ARG A 119 10.76 12.19 9.68
N SER A 120 11.42 13.28 9.26
CA SER A 120 10.98 14.62 9.63
C SER A 120 9.59 14.94 9.09
N LEU A 121 9.29 14.52 7.85
CA LEU A 121 7.98 14.71 7.25
C LEU A 121 6.92 13.91 8.01
N LYS A 122 7.22 12.66 8.37
CA LYS A 122 6.32 11.86 9.22
C LYS A 122 5.99 12.57 10.54
N ASP A 123 7.02 13.03 11.26
CA ASP A 123 6.83 13.71 12.54
C ASP A 123 6.06 15.03 12.34
N GLY A 124 6.35 15.75 11.25
CA GLY A 124 5.64 16.94 10.82
C GLY A 124 4.15 16.69 10.54
N VAL A 125 3.82 15.60 9.86
CA VAL A 125 2.42 15.23 9.61
C VAL A 125 1.71 14.87 10.92
N LEU A 126 2.31 14.06 11.78
CA LEU A 126 1.72 13.71 13.07
C LEU A 126 1.44 14.97 13.92
N SER A 127 2.41 15.89 13.99
CA SER A 127 2.23 17.15 14.71
C SER A 127 1.11 17.99 14.09
N ALA A 128 1.11 18.18 12.77
CA ALA A 128 0.09 18.96 12.08
C ALA A 128 -1.31 18.37 12.27
N SER A 129 -1.46 17.04 12.18
CA SER A 129 -2.73 16.35 12.42
C SER A 129 -3.21 16.50 13.86
N ALA A 130 -2.30 16.38 14.86
CA ALA A 130 -2.64 16.58 16.26
C ALA A 130 -3.10 18.02 16.54
N ASP A 131 -2.37 19.01 16.00
CA ASP A 131 -2.70 20.44 16.14
C ASP A 131 -4.05 20.80 15.52
N LEU A 132 -4.30 20.34 14.29
CA LEU A 132 -5.55 20.58 13.59
C LEU A 132 -6.72 19.86 14.27
N LEU A 133 -6.52 18.63 14.74
CA LEU A 133 -7.55 17.90 15.50
C LEU A 133 -7.85 18.60 16.83
N GLY A 134 -6.83 19.06 17.55
CA GLY A 134 -7.00 19.84 18.78
C GLY A 134 -7.82 21.10 18.55
N ALA A 135 -7.56 21.83 17.45
CA ALA A 135 -8.35 22.99 17.06
C ALA A 135 -9.80 22.65 16.69
N LEU A 136 -10.04 21.51 16.01
CA LEU A 136 -11.39 21.05 15.67
C LEU A 136 -12.20 20.63 16.90
N VAL A 137 -11.59 19.93 17.85
CA VAL A 137 -12.29 19.39 19.04
C VAL A 137 -12.43 20.42 20.16
N ALA A 138 -11.54 21.41 20.25
CA ALA A 138 -11.64 22.49 21.24
C ALA A 138 -12.93 23.33 21.14
N ARG A 139 -13.67 23.20 20.03
CA ARG A 139 -14.99 23.81 19.84
C ARG A 139 -16.02 22.67 19.82
N PRO A 140 -16.71 22.38 20.94
CA PRO A 140 -17.56 21.20 21.07
C PRO A 140 -18.63 21.18 19.96
N PRO A 141 -18.96 20.01 19.39
CA PRO A 141 -19.96 19.92 18.36
C PRO A 141 -21.35 20.25 18.89
N LEU A 142 -22.09 21.11 18.18
CA LEU A 142 -23.54 21.35 18.38
C LEU A 142 -24.42 20.13 18.02
N GLY A 143 -23.82 18.94 17.81
CA GLY A 143 -24.48 17.73 17.33
C GLY A 143 -23.65 16.97 16.27
N GLU A 144 -23.72 15.64 16.35
CA GLU A 144 -23.29 14.61 15.37
C GLU A 144 -21.91 14.79 14.70
N GLY A 145 -20.84 14.53 15.46
CA GLY A 145 -19.53 14.25 14.89
C GLY A 145 -18.61 13.63 15.94
N GLY A 146 -18.18 12.40 15.73
CA GLY A 146 -17.26 11.71 16.64
C GLY A 146 -15.85 12.32 16.56
N ILE A 147 -14.98 11.97 17.53
CA ILE A 147 -13.54 12.25 17.45
C ILE A 147 -12.95 11.68 16.15
N GLY A 148 -13.45 10.52 15.70
CA GLY A 148 -13.09 9.90 14.42
C GLY A 148 -13.35 10.83 13.23
N ASP A 149 -14.54 11.41 13.11
CA ASP A 149 -14.88 12.32 12.00
C ASP A 149 -14.02 13.59 12.02
N SER A 150 -13.70 14.10 13.21
CA SER A 150 -12.81 15.26 13.36
C SER A 150 -11.38 14.91 12.96
N PHE A 151 -10.92 13.70 13.27
CA PHE A 151 -9.60 13.21 12.88
C PHE A 151 -9.48 13.00 11.36
N GLU A 152 -10.50 12.41 10.72
CA GLU A 152 -10.55 12.29 9.25
C GLU A 152 -10.49 13.66 8.55
N GLN A 153 -11.16 14.68 9.12
CA GLN A 153 -11.11 16.04 8.59
C GLN A 153 -9.74 16.71 8.80
N ALA A 154 -9.12 16.54 9.98
CA ALA A 154 -7.77 17.03 10.24
C ALA A 154 -6.76 16.42 9.25
N LEU A 155 -6.83 15.12 9.02
CA LEU A 155 -6.01 14.42 8.03
C LEU A 155 -6.27 14.93 6.62
N THR A 156 -7.53 15.13 6.25
CA THR A 156 -7.89 15.69 4.93
C THR A 156 -7.25 17.06 4.70
N ILE A 157 -7.21 17.93 5.72
CA ILE A 157 -6.58 19.25 5.64
C ILE A 157 -5.07 19.13 5.44
N VAL A 158 -4.40 18.30 6.24
CA VAL A 158 -2.97 18.00 6.06
C VAL A 158 -2.70 17.53 4.63
N TYR A 159 -3.55 16.65 4.08
CA TYR A 159 -3.34 16.09 2.75
C TYR A 159 -3.51 17.12 1.64
N ARG A 160 -4.43 18.09 1.80
CA ARG A 160 -4.51 19.25 0.90
C ARG A 160 -3.21 20.04 0.89
N MET A 161 -2.64 20.29 2.07
CA MET A 161 -1.38 21.03 2.19
C MET A 161 -0.21 20.28 1.55
N LEU A 162 -0.08 18.98 1.82
CA LEU A 162 0.94 18.12 1.21
C LEU A 162 0.79 18.04 -0.31
N PHE A 163 -0.44 17.91 -0.81
CA PHE A 163 -0.72 17.93 -2.24
C PHE A 163 -0.26 19.25 -2.87
N LEU A 164 -0.62 20.39 -2.26
CA LEU A 164 -0.28 21.71 -2.80
C LEU A 164 1.23 21.95 -2.82
N LEU A 165 1.96 21.55 -1.77
CA LEU A 165 3.43 21.59 -1.73
C LEU A 165 4.06 20.73 -2.85
N PHE A 166 3.48 19.55 -3.11
CA PHE A 166 3.94 18.67 -4.18
C PHE A 166 3.62 19.22 -5.57
N ALA A 167 2.42 19.79 -5.72
CA ALA A 167 1.94 20.41 -6.95
C ALA A 167 2.79 21.62 -7.32
N ALA A 168 3.16 22.45 -6.34
CA ALA A 168 4.12 23.54 -6.48
C ALA A 168 5.50 23.01 -6.93
N ALA A 169 6.03 21.99 -6.25
CA ALA A 169 7.35 21.45 -6.57
C ALA A 169 7.47 20.84 -7.99
N ARG A 170 6.35 20.41 -8.57
CA ARG A 170 6.23 19.84 -9.92
C ARG A 170 5.63 20.79 -10.96
N SER A 171 5.51 22.08 -10.64
CA SER A 171 5.00 23.10 -11.55
C SER A 171 3.56 22.82 -12.05
N LEU A 172 2.73 22.17 -11.24
CA LEU A 172 1.31 21.93 -11.57
C LEU A 172 0.40 23.13 -11.24
N VAL A 173 0.91 24.06 -10.46
CA VAL A 173 0.26 25.32 -10.13
C VAL A 173 1.05 26.46 -10.77
N PRO A 174 0.41 27.60 -11.11
CA PRO A 174 1.04 28.66 -11.89
C PRO A 174 2.01 29.50 -11.05
N LEU A 175 3.11 28.89 -10.57
CA LEU A 175 4.17 29.58 -9.83
C LEU A 175 4.88 30.65 -10.65
N TRP A 176 4.77 30.59 -11.98
CA TRP A 176 5.25 31.62 -12.90
C TRP A 176 4.49 32.94 -12.73
N HIS A 177 3.22 32.90 -12.30
CA HIS A 177 2.40 34.08 -12.13
C HIS A 177 2.67 34.73 -10.75
N PRO A 178 3.05 36.02 -10.69
CA PRO A 178 3.47 36.66 -9.44
C PRO A 178 2.36 36.66 -8.38
N VAL A 179 1.10 36.93 -8.75
CA VAL A 179 -0.02 36.91 -7.79
C VAL A 179 -0.19 35.54 -7.14
N TYR A 180 -0.13 34.46 -7.92
CA TYR A 180 -0.27 33.12 -7.36
C TYR A 180 0.92 32.79 -6.45
N ARG A 181 2.13 33.05 -6.93
CA ARG A 181 3.37 32.77 -6.20
C ARG A 181 3.42 33.44 -4.84
N HIS A 182 3.04 34.72 -4.76
CA HIS A 182 3.17 35.52 -3.54
C HIS A 182 1.95 35.45 -2.61
N SER A 183 0.78 35.03 -3.09
CA SER A 183 -0.46 35.11 -2.28
C SER A 183 -1.26 33.81 -2.18
N TYR A 184 -1.06 32.86 -3.09
CA TYR A 184 -1.87 31.62 -3.17
C TYR A 184 -1.03 30.34 -3.15
N SER A 185 0.24 30.41 -2.73
CA SER A 185 1.09 29.24 -2.52
C SER A 185 1.24 28.93 -1.02
N VAL A 186 1.40 27.64 -0.69
CA VAL A 186 1.69 27.24 0.71
C VAL A 186 3.06 27.77 1.14
N GLU A 187 3.99 27.91 0.18
CA GLU A 187 5.30 28.51 0.37
C GLU A 187 5.23 29.99 0.76
N ALA A 188 4.31 30.77 0.20
CA ALA A 188 4.06 32.15 0.61
C ALA A 188 3.54 32.20 2.05
N LEU A 189 2.58 31.33 2.39
CA LEU A 189 2.06 31.24 3.75
C LEU A 189 3.12 30.79 4.76
N ARG A 190 4.09 29.95 4.35
CA ARG A 190 5.25 29.62 5.19
C ARG A 190 6.05 30.87 5.53
N GLY A 191 6.34 31.74 4.55
CA GLY A 191 7.07 32.98 4.79
C GLY A 191 6.41 33.85 5.85
N CYS A 192 5.07 33.97 5.82
CA CYS A 192 4.31 34.65 6.87
C CYS A 192 4.35 33.91 8.22
N ALA A 193 4.26 32.57 8.19
CA ALA A 193 4.25 31.73 9.40
C ALA A 193 5.59 31.68 10.16
N GLU A 194 6.70 31.95 9.47
CA GLU A 194 8.06 32.03 10.02
C GLU A 194 8.35 33.35 10.77
N LEU A 195 7.53 34.38 10.54
CA LEU A 195 7.66 35.66 11.25
C LEU A 195 7.34 35.50 12.75
N ALA A 196 8.00 36.30 13.59
CA ALA A 196 7.84 36.25 15.05
C ALA A 196 6.48 36.79 15.52
N GLU A 197 5.83 37.64 14.73
CA GLU A 197 4.52 38.20 15.05
C GLU A 197 3.38 37.22 14.70
N PRO A 198 2.26 37.21 15.46
CA PRO A 198 1.13 36.35 15.16
C PRO A 198 0.49 36.77 13.82
N ALA A 199 0.74 35.99 12.77
CA ALA A 199 0.09 36.19 11.48
C ALA A 199 -1.41 35.86 11.58
N SER A 200 -2.25 36.84 11.29
CA SER A 200 -3.70 36.69 11.22
C SER A 200 -4.15 36.26 9.82
N GLY A 201 -5.25 35.48 9.74
CA GLY A 201 -5.86 35.04 8.49
C GLY A 201 -5.13 33.90 7.77
N LEU A 202 -4.16 33.23 8.41
CA LEU A 202 -3.47 32.06 7.84
C LEU A 202 -4.44 30.94 7.50
N TRP A 203 -5.41 30.66 8.38
CA TRP A 203 -6.42 29.65 8.10
C TRP A 203 -7.33 30.04 6.94
N ASP A 204 -7.78 31.30 6.92
CA ASP A 204 -8.64 31.79 5.84
C ASP A 204 -7.92 31.77 4.49
N ALA A 205 -6.62 32.07 4.47
CA ALA A 205 -5.79 31.93 3.29
C ALA A 205 -5.64 30.47 2.85
N LEU A 206 -5.35 29.54 3.76
CA LEU A 206 -5.34 28.10 3.44
C LEU A 206 -6.67 27.62 2.87
N ARG A 207 -7.79 28.07 3.46
CA ARG A 207 -9.14 27.76 2.97
C ARG A 207 -9.38 28.34 1.58
N ALA A 208 -8.95 29.58 1.34
CA ALA A 208 -9.03 30.21 0.02
C ALA A 208 -8.21 29.45 -1.02
N ILE A 209 -6.97 29.04 -0.70
CA ILE A 209 -6.12 28.23 -1.58
C ILE A 209 -6.78 26.86 -1.86
N ALA A 210 -7.34 26.19 -0.85
CA ALA A 210 -8.04 24.93 -1.03
C ALA A 210 -9.29 25.07 -1.91
N ARG A 211 -10.06 26.14 -1.75
CA ARG A 211 -11.21 26.46 -2.60
C ARG A 211 -10.78 26.79 -4.02
N LEU A 212 -9.73 27.59 -4.19
CA LEU A 212 -9.12 27.90 -5.49
C LEU A 212 -8.64 26.63 -6.20
N ALA A 213 -8.00 25.71 -5.47
CA ALA A 213 -7.60 24.40 -5.98
C ALA A 213 -8.80 23.51 -6.36
N HIS A 214 -9.96 23.68 -5.71
CA HIS A 214 -11.18 22.95 -6.03
C HIS A 214 -11.94 23.54 -7.24
N THR A 215 -12.16 24.85 -7.25
CA THR A 215 -13.01 25.53 -8.25
C THR A 215 -12.24 25.96 -9.47
N GLY A 216 -10.93 26.22 -9.32
CA GLY A 216 -10.11 26.89 -10.32
C GLY A 216 -10.38 28.40 -10.34
N CYS A 217 -9.63 29.11 -11.19
CA CYS A 217 -9.83 30.53 -11.45
C CYS A 217 -9.28 30.92 -12.82
N ARG A 218 -9.98 31.86 -13.49
CA ARG A 218 -9.48 32.64 -14.63
C ARG A 218 -9.64 34.11 -14.27
N ALA A 219 -8.52 34.81 -14.08
CA ALA A 219 -8.50 36.23 -13.76
C ALA A 219 -7.39 36.90 -14.57
N GLY A 220 -7.77 37.53 -15.70
CA GLY A 220 -6.80 38.01 -16.69
C GLY A 220 -5.93 36.86 -17.20
N ASP A 221 -4.63 37.05 -17.07
CA ASP A 221 -3.55 36.13 -17.41
C ASP A 221 -3.27 35.07 -16.32
N LEU A 222 -3.82 35.23 -15.10
CA LEU A 222 -3.79 34.16 -14.10
C LEU A 222 -4.81 33.08 -14.44
N HIS A 223 -4.31 31.90 -14.79
CA HIS A 223 -5.11 30.70 -14.93
C HIS A 223 -4.70 29.64 -13.90
N VAL A 224 -5.58 29.37 -12.95
CA VAL A 224 -5.42 28.27 -11.98
C VAL A 224 -6.34 27.15 -12.38
N MET A 225 -5.75 26.06 -12.86
CA MET A 225 -6.51 24.86 -13.17
C MET A 225 -7.05 24.22 -11.87
N PRO A 226 -8.34 23.89 -11.83
CA PRO A 226 -8.90 23.13 -10.73
C PRO A 226 -8.35 21.70 -10.72
N PHE A 227 -7.96 21.23 -9.54
CA PHE A 227 -7.44 19.89 -9.37
C PHE A 227 -8.52 18.80 -9.40
N ASN A 228 -9.82 19.13 -9.45
CA ASN A 228 -10.92 18.15 -9.38
C ASN A 228 -10.86 17.20 -8.16
N GLY A 229 -11.93 16.45 -7.96
CA GLY A 229 -11.97 15.37 -6.98
C GLY A 229 -12.34 15.78 -5.55
N ARG A 230 -12.74 14.75 -4.79
CA ARG A 230 -13.26 14.89 -3.43
C ARG A 230 -12.26 15.52 -2.47
N LEU A 231 -10.94 15.40 -2.69
CA LEU A 231 -9.91 15.86 -1.74
C LEU A 231 -10.06 17.34 -1.38
N PHE A 232 -10.20 18.22 -2.38
CA PHE A 232 -10.35 19.67 -2.18
C PHE A 232 -11.80 20.11 -1.98
N SER A 233 -12.78 19.20 -2.10
CA SER A 233 -14.19 19.54 -1.91
C SER A 233 -14.47 20.03 -0.48
N PRO A 234 -15.11 21.20 -0.30
CA PRO A 234 -15.50 21.70 1.03
C PRO A 234 -16.35 20.68 1.83
N SER A 235 -17.11 19.84 1.14
CA SER A 235 -17.94 18.78 1.74
C SER A 235 -17.15 17.73 2.54
N ARG A 236 -15.83 17.61 2.32
CA ARG A 236 -14.96 16.70 3.08
C ARG A 236 -14.46 17.26 4.40
N THR A 237 -14.52 18.56 4.59
CA THR A 237 -14.05 19.23 5.83
C THR A 237 -15.14 20.13 6.40
N PRO A 238 -16.38 19.63 6.59
CA PRO A 238 -17.52 20.46 6.93
C PRO A 238 -17.38 21.17 8.29
N LEU A 239 -16.64 20.62 9.25
CA LEU A 239 -16.36 21.26 10.54
C LEU A 239 -15.42 22.46 10.36
N ALA A 240 -14.35 22.27 9.60
CA ALA A 240 -13.35 23.30 9.34
C ALA A 240 -13.91 24.45 8.48
N GLU A 241 -14.80 24.14 7.53
CA GLU A 241 -15.48 25.13 6.70
C GLU A 241 -16.46 26.00 7.50
N ARG A 242 -17.27 25.39 8.37
CA ARG A 242 -18.32 26.11 9.13
C ARG A 242 -17.78 26.91 10.31
N ARG A 243 -16.78 26.39 11.03
CA ARG A 243 -16.36 26.96 12.32
C ARG A 243 -15.10 27.81 12.23
N GLY A 244 -14.29 27.64 11.17
CA GLY A 244 -12.94 28.18 11.09
C GLY A 244 -11.99 27.51 12.10
N LEU A 245 -10.71 27.40 11.73
CA LEU A 245 -9.64 27.00 12.64
C LEU A 245 -8.91 28.23 13.17
N ASP A 246 -8.25 28.05 14.30
CA ASP A 246 -7.35 29.06 14.87
C ASP A 246 -6.10 29.22 13.98
N ASP A 247 -5.68 30.47 13.77
CA ASP A 247 -4.53 30.80 12.91
C ASP A 247 -3.23 30.20 13.46
N GLU A 248 -3.12 30.06 14.77
CA GLU A 248 -1.96 29.45 15.40
C GLU A 248 -1.88 27.94 15.11
N ALA A 249 -3.01 27.24 15.01
CA ALA A 249 -3.03 25.84 14.58
C ALA A 249 -2.67 25.71 13.09
N ALA A 250 -3.17 26.62 12.24
CA ALA A 250 -2.78 26.70 10.83
C ALA A 250 -1.28 26.98 10.68
N ARG A 251 -0.73 27.93 11.46
CA ARG A 251 0.70 28.26 11.48
C ARG A 251 1.56 27.06 11.82
N ARG A 252 1.24 26.35 12.91
CA ARG A 252 1.97 25.13 13.30
C ARG A 252 1.89 24.04 12.25
N ALA A 253 0.72 23.83 11.64
CA ALA A 253 0.57 22.87 10.55
C ALA A 253 1.41 23.25 9.32
N ILE A 254 1.41 24.53 8.90
CA ILE A 254 2.22 25.01 7.77
C ILE A 254 3.70 24.76 8.04
N LEU A 255 4.21 25.17 9.21
CA LEU A 255 5.62 25.00 9.55
C LEU A 255 6.01 23.52 9.63
N SER A 256 5.19 22.68 10.28
CA SER A 256 5.44 21.25 10.43
C SER A 256 5.47 20.49 9.10
N LEU A 257 4.68 20.92 8.10
CA LEU A 257 4.65 20.27 6.79
C LEU A 257 5.67 20.87 5.81
N SER A 258 6.01 22.15 5.92
CA SER A 258 6.87 22.83 4.93
C SER A 258 8.33 22.95 5.33
N THR A 259 8.68 22.66 6.60
CA THR A 259 10.04 22.79 7.14
C THR A 259 10.42 21.64 8.05
N GLN A 260 11.72 21.36 8.11
CA GLN A 260 12.33 20.39 9.03
C GLN A 260 13.28 21.11 10.00
N PRO A 261 13.44 20.62 11.24
CA PRO A 261 14.43 21.16 12.17
C PRO A 261 15.85 21.01 11.61
N THR A 262 16.70 22.02 11.84
CA THR A 262 18.12 21.91 11.51
C THR A 262 18.82 20.86 12.42
N PRO A 263 19.91 20.23 11.97
CA PRO A 263 20.62 19.22 12.78
C PRO A 263 21.11 19.74 14.14
N ASP A 264 21.47 21.02 14.20
CA ASP A 264 21.88 21.75 15.41
C ASP A 264 20.68 22.27 16.24
N ARG A 265 19.45 22.08 15.76
CA ARG A 265 18.18 22.59 16.33
C ARG A 265 18.13 24.11 16.53
N ALA A 266 19.06 24.86 15.92
CA ALA A 266 19.09 26.31 16.01
C ALA A 266 18.00 26.99 15.15
N GLY A 267 17.40 26.26 14.19
CA GLY A 267 16.34 26.79 13.34
C GLY A 267 15.58 25.70 12.58
N ARG A 268 14.96 26.11 11.46
CA ARG A 268 14.25 25.21 10.55
C ARG A 268 14.72 25.47 9.12
N HIS A 269 14.78 24.43 8.30
CA HIS A 269 15.07 24.52 6.87
C HIS A 269 13.87 24.04 6.04
N PRO A 270 13.59 24.64 4.88
CA PRO A 270 12.55 24.18 3.96
C PRO A 270 12.73 22.71 3.54
N ILE A 271 11.61 22.00 3.37
CA ILE A 271 11.60 20.66 2.77
C ILE A 271 11.50 20.79 1.25
N ALA A 272 12.40 20.12 0.52
CA ALA A 272 12.36 20.07 -0.94
C ALA A 272 11.43 18.94 -1.43
N TYR A 273 10.20 19.30 -1.83
CA TYR A 273 9.18 18.35 -2.28
C TYR A 273 9.41 17.78 -3.69
N ARG A 274 10.34 18.37 -4.46
CA ARG A 274 10.68 17.92 -5.81
C ARG A 274 11.31 16.53 -5.79
N ASP A 275 12.15 16.27 -4.79
CA ASP A 275 12.93 15.04 -4.66
C ASP A 275 12.18 13.94 -3.88
N LEU A 276 10.99 14.27 -3.37
CA LEU A 276 10.08 13.29 -2.77
C LEU A 276 9.31 12.56 -3.87
N GLY A 277 9.55 11.26 -3.95
CA GLY A 277 8.77 10.33 -4.76
C GLY A 277 7.51 9.86 -4.03
N VAL A 278 6.67 9.14 -4.78
CA VAL A 278 5.43 8.53 -4.28
C VAL A 278 5.72 7.51 -3.17
N GLU A 279 6.91 6.89 -3.17
CA GLU A 279 7.32 5.92 -2.17
C GLU A 279 7.49 6.54 -0.77
N GLN A 280 8.17 7.70 -0.71
CA GLN A 280 8.39 8.42 0.55
C GLN A 280 7.07 8.88 1.15
N LEU A 281 6.13 9.27 0.28
CA LEU A 281 4.78 9.63 0.69
C LEU A 281 4.04 8.41 1.24
N GLY A 282 4.01 7.29 0.52
CA GLY A 282 3.44 6.04 1.03
C GLY A 282 3.97 5.69 2.43
N ALA A 283 5.30 5.73 2.63
CA ALA A 283 5.92 5.40 3.91
C ALA A 283 5.54 6.34 5.07
N VAL A 284 5.42 7.66 4.82
CA VAL A 284 4.97 8.63 5.82
C VAL A 284 3.56 8.29 6.28
N TYR A 285 2.68 7.96 5.33
CA TYR A 285 1.25 7.81 5.58
C TYR A 285 0.86 6.47 6.16
N GLU A 286 1.51 5.38 5.73
CA GLU A 286 1.37 4.05 6.37
C GLU A 286 1.65 4.16 7.87
N THR A 287 2.62 5.01 8.22
CA THR A 287 2.92 5.22 9.63
C THR A 287 1.83 6.01 10.35
N LEU A 288 1.08 6.89 9.69
CA LEU A 288 -0.05 7.62 10.31
C LEU A 288 -1.25 6.73 10.59
N LEU A 289 -1.46 5.70 9.78
CA LEU A 289 -2.57 4.75 9.96
C LEU A 289 -2.47 3.97 11.28
N ASP A 290 -1.27 3.88 11.86
CA ASP A 290 -1.02 3.24 13.16
C ASP A 290 -1.43 4.10 14.37
N TYR A 291 -1.76 5.38 14.18
CA TYR A 291 -1.98 6.32 15.29
C TYR A 291 -3.46 6.54 15.57
N GLN A 292 -3.79 6.58 16.85
CA GLN A 292 -5.12 6.94 17.33
C GLN A 292 -5.06 8.24 18.13
N PRO A 293 -6.08 9.11 18.00
CA PRO A 293 -6.14 10.32 18.79
C PRO A 293 -6.52 10.00 20.23
N ARG A 294 -5.68 10.44 21.17
CA ARG A 294 -6.06 10.56 22.59
C ARG A 294 -6.25 12.02 22.93
N ILE A 295 -7.35 12.29 23.63
CA ILE A 295 -7.68 13.63 24.09
C ILE A 295 -7.47 13.65 25.59
N ALA A 296 -6.46 14.39 26.05
CA ALA A 296 -6.28 14.68 27.44
C ALA A 296 -6.91 16.05 27.76
N PRO A 297 -7.70 16.16 28.84
CA PRO A 297 -8.10 17.48 29.33
C PRO A 297 -6.85 18.24 29.78
N SER A 298 -6.56 19.39 29.17
CA SER A 298 -5.46 20.23 29.64
C SER A 298 -5.85 20.90 30.96
N PRO A 299 -4.97 20.96 31.97
CA PRO A 299 -5.22 21.77 33.15
C PRO A 299 -5.38 23.23 32.74
N ALA A 300 -6.41 23.89 33.25
CA ALA A 300 -6.67 25.30 32.99
C ALA A 300 -5.53 26.14 33.59
N SER A 301 -4.69 26.75 32.76
CA SER A 301 -3.77 27.79 33.22
C SER A 301 -4.57 29.06 33.55
N PRO A 302 -4.32 29.73 34.69
CA PRO A 302 -5.02 30.96 35.04
C PRO A 302 -4.71 32.04 34.00
N GLY A 303 -5.74 32.57 33.33
CA GLY A 303 -5.61 33.69 32.39
C GLY A 303 -5.96 33.40 30.91
N ARG A 304 -6.13 32.14 30.50
CA ARG A 304 -6.65 31.81 29.14
C ARG A 304 -8.13 31.41 29.20
N ARG A 305 -9.00 32.20 28.55
CA ARG A 305 -10.47 32.04 28.53
C ARG A 305 -10.99 30.76 27.83
N ARG A 306 -10.15 29.84 27.34
CA ARG A 306 -10.58 28.59 26.69
C ARG A 306 -9.67 27.43 27.08
N ALA A 307 -10.28 26.32 27.52
CA ALA A 307 -9.59 25.06 27.70
C ALA A 307 -9.17 24.52 26.32
N HIS A 308 -7.87 24.48 26.04
CA HIS A 308 -7.37 23.77 24.88
C HIS A 308 -7.32 22.28 25.23
N ALA A 309 -8.02 21.44 24.47
CA ALA A 309 -7.82 20.00 24.58
C ALA A 309 -6.44 19.65 24.03
N THR A 310 -5.58 19.01 24.84
CA THR A 310 -4.29 18.54 24.37
C THR A 310 -4.53 17.22 23.67
N VAL A 311 -4.40 17.23 22.34
CA VAL A 311 -4.52 16.04 21.51
C VAL A 311 -3.13 15.45 21.31
N THR A 312 -2.96 14.20 21.71
CA THR A 312 -1.77 13.41 21.37
C THR A 312 -2.18 12.31 20.41
N LEU A 313 -1.37 12.10 19.38
CA LEU A 313 -1.47 10.91 18.54
C LEU A 313 -0.58 9.86 19.16
N GLU A 314 -1.19 8.81 19.72
CA GLU A 314 -0.44 7.69 20.27
C GLU A 314 -0.40 6.55 19.27
N PRO A 315 0.74 5.86 19.13
CA PRO A 315 0.78 4.60 18.41
C PRO A 315 -0.21 3.64 19.07
N GLY A 316 -1.15 3.10 18.30
CA GLY A 316 -2.05 2.06 18.79
C GLY A 316 -1.25 0.88 19.36
N SER A 317 -1.80 0.20 20.37
CA SER A 317 -1.19 -0.79 21.30
C SER A 317 -0.56 -2.07 20.68
N GLY A 318 0.09 -1.98 19.51
CA GLY A 318 0.64 -3.13 18.77
C GLY A 318 -0.11 -3.45 17.47
N VAL A 319 -0.90 -2.51 16.97
CA VAL A 319 -1.74 -2.64 15.75
C VAL A 319 -0.92 -2.96 14.48
N ARG A 320 0.39 -2.68 14.49
CA ARG A 320 1.37 -3.15 13.47
C ARG A 320 1.33 -4.66 13.17
N LYS A 321 0.80 -5.49 14.08
CA LYS A 321 0.67 -6.96 13.91
C LYS A 321 -0.78 -7.43 13.70
N ALA A 322 -1.76 -6.54 13.69
CA ALA A 322 -3.19 -6.88 13.68
C ALA A 322 -3.98 -6.26 12.51
N THR A 323 -3.41 -5.27 11.82
CA THR A 323 -3.99 -4.64 10.61
C THR A 323 -3.32 -5.08 9.31
N GLY A 324 -2.16 -5.76 9.37
CA GLY A 324 -1.45 -6.28 8.20
C GLY A 324 -1.01 -5.23 7.16
N THR A 325 -1.06 -3.93 7.49
CA THR A 325 -0.65 -2.82 6.61
C THR A 325 0.88 -2.73 6.54
N PHE A 326 1.45 -3.48 5.60
CA PHE A 326 2.88 -3.40 5.27
C PHE A 326 3.06 -2.75 3.90
N TYR A 327 3.69 -1.57 3.90
CA TYR A 327 4.18 -0.95 2.67
C TYR A 327 5.06 -1.95 1.91
N THR A 328 4.72 -2.17 0.64
CA THR A 328 5.51 -3.05 -0.23
C THR A 328 6.59 -2.21 -0.90
N PRO A 329 7.90 -2.49 -0.68
CA PRO A 329 8.97 -1.83 -1.40
C PRO A 329 8.75 -1.89 -2.92
N GLN A 330 8.97 -0.79 -3.65
CA GLN A 330 8.75 -0.74 -5.10
C GLN A 330 9.48 -1.86 -5.86
N PRO A 331 10.73 -2.26 -5.51
CA PRO A 331 11.37 -3.39 -6.17
C PRO A 331 10.56 -4.70 -6.13
N ILE A 332 9.82 -4.94 -5.04
CA ILE A 332 8.95 -6.11 -4.89
C ILE A 332 7.69 -5.93 -5.74
N ALA A 333 7.06 -4.76 -5.66
CA ALA A 333 5.87 -4.45 -6.47
C ALA A 333 6.18 -4.55 -7.97
N ASP A 334 7.24 -3.91 -8.44
CA ASP A 334 7.70 -3.94 -9.84
C ASP A 334 7.99 -5.38 -10.31
N TYR A 335 8.61 -6.19 -9.45
CA TYR A 335 8.89 -7.59 -9.77
C TYR A 335 7.60 -8.41 -9.95
N VAL A 336 6.68 -8.34 -8.98
CA VAL A 336 5.41 -9.07 -9.02
C VAL A 336 4.58 -8.63 -10.22
N VAL A 337 4.45 -7.31 -10.44
CA VAL A 337 3.75 -6.74 -11.60
C VAL A 337 4.36 -7.24 -12.91
N ARG A 338 5.68 -7.12 -13.10
CA ARG A 338 6.35 -7.57 -14.33
C ARG A 338 6.12 -9.06 -14.61
N ARG A 339 6.20 -9.92 -13.58
CA ARG A 339 5.99 -11.36 -13.73
C ARG A 339 4.54 -11.73 -14.00
N THR A 340 3.61 -10.96 -13.46
CA THR A 340 2.16 -11.21 -13.60
C THR A 340 1.65 -10.66 -14.93
N LEU A 341 1.89 -9.38 -15.21
CA LEU A 341 1.35 -8.68 -16.38
C LEU A 341 2.17 -8.93 -17.65
N GLY A 342 3.47 -9.18 -17.54
CA GLY A 342 4.33 -9.24 -18.73
C GLY A 342 3.90 -10.26 -19.77
N PRO A 343 3.61 -11.52 -19.41
CA PRO A 343 3.11 -12.48 -20.38
C PRO A 343 1.65 -12.25 -20.80
N LEU A 344 0.91 -11.36 -20.11
CA LEU A 344 -0.45 -10.99 -20.50
C LEU A 344 -0.46 -9.94 -21.62
N VAL A 345 0.52 -9.01 -21.61
CA VAL A 345 0.51 -7.84 -22.50
C VAL A 345 1.52 -7.85 -23.64
N ARG A 346 2.55 -8.71 -23.60
CA ARG A 346 3.68 -8.68 -24.56
C ARG A 346 3.26 -8.70 -26.04
N GLU A 347 2.21 -9.45 -26.36
CA GLU A 347 1.73 -9.66 -27.73
C GLU A 347 0.40 -8.96 -28.00
N LEU A 348 -0.09 -8.15 -27.05
CA LEU A 348 -1.34 -7.40 -27.24
C LEU A 348 -1.10 -6.16 -28.08
N SER A 349 -2.13 -5.77 -28.83
CA SER A 349 -2.12 -4.49 -29.51
C SER A 349 -2.28 -3.32 -28.54
N SER A 350 -1.86 -2.12 -28.95
CA SER A 350 -2.03 -0.89 -28.18
C SER A 350 -3.49 -0.71 -27.68
N ALA A 351 -4.47 -0.87 -28.57
CA ALA A 351 -5.89 -0.80 -28.25
C ALA A 351 -6.35 -1.87 -27.22
N ARG A 352 -5.81 -3.09 -27.30
CA ARG A 352 -6.15 -4.17 -26.35
C ARG A 352 -5.52 -3.97 -24.99
N ILE A 353 -4.32 -3.38 -24.91
CA ILE A 353 -3.68 -3.04 -23.63
C ILE A 353 -4.57 -2.07 -22.82
N LEU A 354 -5.20 -1.09 -23.48
CA LEU A 354 -6.12 -0.15 -22.82
C LEU A 354 -7.41 -0.79 -22.29
N GLN A 355 -7.71 -2.05 -22.66
CA GLN A 355 -8.89 -2.79 -22.23
C GLN A 355 -8.58 -3.80 -21.12
N VAL A 356 -7.30 -3.97 -20.76
CA VAL A 356 -6.88 -4.89 -19.69
C VAL A 356 -7.33 -4.35 -18.34
N ARG A 357 -8.00 -5.19 -17.54
CA ARG A 357 -8.52 -4.83 -16.21
C ARG A 357 -7.70 -5.51 -15.11
N ILE A 358 -6.99 -4.70 -14.32
CA ILE A 358 -6.13 -5.13 -13.23
C ILE A 358 -6.72 -4.64 -11.90
N VAL A 359 -6.83 -5.53 -10.91
CA VAL A 359 -7.32 -5.16 -9.58
C VAL A 359 -6.33 -5.46 -8.47
N ASP A 360 -6.28 -4.57 -7.49
CA ASP A 360 -5.72 -4.85 -6.16
C ASP A 360 -6.83 -4.82 -5.08
N PRO A 361 -7.22 -5.98 -4.50
CA PRO A 361 -8.31 -6.05 -3.54
C PRO A 361 -7.93 -5.58 -2.12
N ALA A 362 -6.66 -5.24 -1.89
CA ALA A 362 -6.16 -4.66 -0.64
C ALA A 362 -5.07 -3.62 -0.98
N MET A 363 -5.45 -2.60 -1.76
CA MET A 363 -4.49 -1.75 -2.46
C MET A 363 -3.60 -0.89 -1.56
N GLY A 364 -4.02 -0.62 -0.32
CA GLY A 364 -3.34 0.29 0.59
C GLY A 364 -3.10 1.65 -0.06
N SER A 365 -1.86 2.14 0.04
CA SER A 365 -1.41 3.37 -0.61
C SER A 365 -1.28 3.31 -2.15
N GLY A 366 -1.59 2.17 -2.77
CA GLY A 366 -1.63 2.00 -4.22
C GLY A 366 -0.30 1.62 -4.87
N ALA A 367 0.68 1.10 -4.12
CA ALA A 367 2.02 0.78 -4.64
C ALA A 367 2.00 -0.18 -5.85
N PHE A 368 1.18 -1.24 -5.78
CA PHE A 368 1.00 -2.18 -6.89
C PHE A 368 0.29 -1.55 -8.09
N LEU A 369 -0.70 -0.68 -7.85
CA LEU A 369 -1.41 0.03 -8.92
C LEU A 369 -0.48 1.03 -9.63
N VAL A 370 0.37 1.75 -8.90
CA VAL A 370 1.39 2.65 -9.49
C VAL A 370 2.41 1.86 -10.30
N ALA A 371 2.89 0.72 -9.79
CA ALA A 371 3.80 -0.17 -10.51
C ALA A 371 3.14 -0.73 -11.79
N ALA A 372 1.87 -1.16 -11.69
CA ALA A 372 1.08 -1.63 -12.84
C ALA A 372 0.87 -0.51 -13.88
N CYS A 373 0.57 0.71 -13.45
CA CYS A 373 0.43 1.88 -14.31
C CYS A 373 1.69 2.10 -15.15
N ARG A 374 2.85 2.16 -14.51
CA ARG A 374 4.15 2.35 -15.18
C ARG A 374 4.47 1.20 -16.13
N TYR A 375 4.20 -0.04 -15.70
CA TYR A 375 4.47 -1.22 -16.52
C TYR A 375 3.61 -1.28 -17.77
N LEU A 376 2.30 -1.07 -17.63
CA LEU A 376 1.36 -1.08 -18.75
C LEU A 376 1.57 0.10 -19.69
N ALA A 377 1.96 1.28 -19.18
CA ALA A 377 2.32 2.42 -20.02
C ALA A 377 3.52 2.11 -20.93
N GLY A 378 4.57 1.50 -20.39
CA GLY A 378 5.71 1.04 -21.19
C GLY A 378 5.32 -0.03 -22.21
N ALA A 379 4.48 -0.99 -21.83
CA ALA A 379 3.99 -2.01 -22.76
C ALA A 379 3.12 -1.42 -23.88
N TYR A 380 2.31 -0.39 -23.57
CA TYR A 380 1.49 0.33 -24.55
C TYR A 380 2.36 1.11 -25.55
N GLU A 381 3.39 1.79 -25.05
CA GLU A 381 4.38 2.47 -25.89
C GLU A 381 5.11 1.50 -26.83
N GLU A 382 5.61 0.38 -26.29
CA GLU A 382 6.24 -0.68 -27.10
C GLU A 382 5.27 -1.21 -28.18
N ALA A 383 3.98 -1.33 -27.84
CA ALA A 383 2.96 -1.77 -28.79
C ALA A 383 2.67 -0.75 -29.89
N LEU A 384 2.58 0.54 -29.56
CA LEU A 384 2.40 1.62 -30.53
C LEU A 384 3.55 1.68 -31.54
N ILE A 385 4.79 1.56 -31.07
CA ILE A 385 5.98 1.58 -31.92
C ILE A 385 5.98 0.36 -32.85
N ARG A 386 5.68 -0.82 -32.32
CA ARG A 386 5.59 -2.07 -33.10
C ARG A 386 4.50 -2.02 -34.18
N GLU A 387 3.39 -1.34 -33.91
CA GLU A 387 2.29 -1.15 -34.85
C GLU A 387 2.57 -0.07 -35.91
N GLY A 388 3.66 0.68 -35.79
CA GLY A 388 3.98 1.80 -36.67
C GLY A 388 3.11 3.05 -36.42
N GLY A 389 2.47 3.14 -35.25
CA GLY A 389 1.62 4.28 -34.89
C GLY A 389 2.41 5.53 -34.46
N CYS A 390 3.66 5.35 -34.03
CA CYS A 390 4.61 6.43 -33.76
C CYS A 390 6.05 5.92 -33.78
N HIS A 391 7.02 6.83 -33.93
CA HIS A 391 8.43 6.54 -33.66
C HIS A 391 8.78 6.87 -32.21
N SER A 392 9.84 6.22 -31.68
CA SER A 392 10.30 6.48 -30.31
C SER A 392 10.74 7.94 -30.08
N SER A 393 11.14 8.65 -31.15
CA SER A 393 11.49 10.08 -31.12
C SER A 393 10.28 10.98 -30.86
N ASP A 394 9.08 10.51 -31.18
CA ASP A 394 7.85 11.29 -31.11
C ASP A 394 7.24 11.28 -29.71
N LEU A 395 7.80 10.46 -28.80
CA LEU A 395 7.28 10.23 -27.45
C LEU A 395 8.14 10.92 -26.39
N GLY A 396 7.85 12.19 -26.16
CA GLY A 396 8.37 12.97 -25.04
C GLY A 396 7.69 12.64 -23.71
N GLU A 397 8.09 13.35 -22.66
CA GLU A 397 7.43 13.25 -21.35
C GLU A 397 5.94 13.63 -21.36
N PRO A 398 5.47 14.66 -22.10
CA PRO A 398 4.05 14.97 -22.18
C PRO A 398 3.21 13.80 -22.73
N GLU A 399 3.69 13.14 -23.78
CA GLU A 399 3.02 11.99 -24.41
C GLU A 399 3.04 10.78 -23.47
N ARG A 400 4.19 10.50 -22.83
CA ARG A 400 4.31 9.42 -21.83
C ARG A 400 3.39 9.67 -20.63
N ALA A 401 3.24 10.93 -20.20
CA ALA A 401 2.30 11.29 -19.14
C ALA A 401 0.84 11.04 -19.58
N ALA A 402 0.48 11.39 -20.82
CA ALA A 402 -0.83 11.10 -21.38
C ALA A 402 -1.11 9.58 -21.44
N ILE A 403 -0.14 8.77 -21.84
CA ILE A 403 -0.25 7.29 -21.83
C ILE A 403 -0.51 6.78 -20.41
N ARG A 404 0.31 7.19 -19.44
CA ARG A 404 0.13 6.81 -18.02
C ARG A 404 -1.26 7.19 -17.51
N ARG A 405 -1.75 8.37 -17.91
CA ARG A 405 -3.10 8.85 -17.60
C ARG A 405 -4.18 7.92 -18.14
N SER A 406 -4.13 7.58 -19.44
CA SER A 406 -5.10 6.67 -20.06
C SER A 406 -5.09 5.29 -19.40
N ILE A 407 -3.93 4.76 -19.05
CA ILE A 407 -3.81 3.49 -18.32
C ILE A 407 -4.46 3.57 -16.93
N ALA A 408 -4.20 4.62 -16.17
CA ALA A 408 -4.80 4.78 -14.85
C ALA A 408 -6.33 4.90 -14.90
N GLU A 409 -6.87 5.57 -15.94
CA GLU A 409 -8.30 5.73 -16.13
C GLU A 409 -9.01 4.49 -16.67
N ARG A 410 -8.30 3.63 -17.43
CA ARG A 410 -8.93 2.54 -18.19
C ARG A 410 -8.59 1.13 -17.71
N CYS A 411 -7.46 0.95 -17.01
CA CYS A 411 -6.99 -0.39 -16.66
C CYS A 411 -7.05 -0.74 -15.17
N LEU A 412 -6.98 0.24 -14.26
CA LEU A 412 -6.66 -0.02 -12.85
C LEU A 412 -7.89 0.06 -11.95
N TYR A 413 -8.07 -0.95 -11.10
CA TYR A 413 -9.11 -1.04 -10.08
C TYR A 413 -8.49 -1.33 -8.73
N GLY A 414 -9.13 -0.88 -7.66
CA GLY A 414 -8.60 -1.10 -6.32
C GLY A 414 -9.68 -0.99 -5.25
N VAL A 415 -9.53 -1.82 -4.22
CA VAL A 415 -10.40 -1.82 -3.05
C VAL A 415 -9.54 -1.76 -1.80
N ASP A 416 -9.93 -0.93 -0.84
CA ASP A 416 -9.35 -0.94 0.50
C ASP A 416 -10.41 -0.69 1.56
N LEU A 417 -10.26 -1.34 2.71
CA LEU A 417 -11.16 -1.17 3.85
C LEU A 417 -11.07 0.25 4.41
N ASN A 418 -9.86 0.83 4.42
CA ASN A 418 -9.59 2.13 5.01
C ASN A 418 -9.85 3.26 4.00
N PRO A 419 -10.85 4.14 4.22
CA PRO A 419 -11.14 5.26 3.33
C PRO A 419 -9.91 6.14 3.05
N MET A 420 -9.01 6.26 4.04
CA MET A 420 -7.79 7.05 3.92
C MET A 420 -6.83 6.40 2.94
N ALA A 421 -6.62 5.08 3.00
CA ALA A 421 -5.77 4.36 2.05
C ALA A 421 -6.24 4.55 0.60
N VAL A 422 -7.56 4.51 0.35
CA VAL A 422 -8.13 4.81 -0.97
C VAL A 422 -7.84 6.25 -1.43
N GLN A 423 -7.82 7.24 -0.53
CA GLN A 423 -7.41 8.61 -0.90
C GLN A 423 -5.92 8.66 -1.27
N LEU A 424 -5.08 7.87 -0.61
CA LEU A 424 -3.65 7.79 -0.90
C LEU A 424 -3.36 7.08 -2.20
N ALA A 425 -4.07 6.00 -2.50
CA ALA A 425 -3.97 5.34 -3.79
C ALA A 425 -4.32 6.31 -4.93
N ARG A 426 -5.39 7.11 -4.79
CA ARG A 426 -5.73 8.18 -5.74
C ARG A 426 -4.60 9.18 -5.88
N LEU A 427 -4.09 9.70 -4.75
CA LEU A 427 -2.98 10.65 -4.74
C LEU A 427 -1.76 10.07 -5.45
N SER A 428 -1.29 8.91 -5.03
CA SER A 428 -0.15 8.21 -5.60
C SER A 428 -0.26 8.00 -7.12
N LEU A 429 -1.44 7.60 -7.61
CA LEU A 429 -1.72 7.46 -9.04
C LEU A 429 -1.74 8.82 -9.75
N TRP A 430 -2.36 9.84 -9.17
CA TRP A 430 -2.30 11.19 -9.71
C TRP A 430 -0.86 11.65 -9.86
N LEU A 431 -0.06 11.57 -8.80
CA LEU A 431 1.36 11.94 -8.80
C LEU A 431 2.19 11.17 -9.84
N ALA A 432 1.82 9.93 -10.15
CA ALA A 432 2.46 9.10 -11.18
C ALA A 432 1.97 9.41 -12.61
N THR A 433 0.78 9.99 -12.77
CA THR A 433 0.12 10.27 -14.05
C THR A 433 0.02 11.76 -14.38
N LEU A 434 0.71 12.61 -13.60
CA LEU A 434 0.68 14.06 -13.75
C LEU A 434 1.12 14.49 -15.15
N ALA A 435 0.27 15.30 -15.77
CA ALA A 435 0.58 16.12 -16.94
C ALA A 435 0.31 17.58 -16.57
N ALA A 436 1.19 18.49 -16.99
CA ALA A 436 0.95 19.93 -16.83
C ALA A 436 -0.35 20.33 -17.54
N ASP A 437 -1.06 21.32 -16.98
CA ASP A 437 -2.25 21.95 -17.56
C ASP A 437 -3.47 21.05 -17.81
N ARG A 438 -3.52 19.84 -17.21
CA ARG A 438 -4.70 18.97 -17.22
C ARG A 438 -5.25 18.76 -15.81
N PRO A 439 -6.58 18.60 -15.65
CA PRO A 439 -7.16 18.27 -14.35
C PRO A 439 -6.73 16.89 -13.87
N LEU A 440 -6.97 16.54 -12.60
CA LEU A 440 -6.72 15.17 -12.13
C LEU A 440 -7.69 14.16 -12.78
N THR A 441 -7.22 12.93 -12.94
CA THR A 441 -8.03 11.83 -13.49
C THR A 441 -9.18 11.47 -12.56
N PHE A 442 -10.35 11.17 -13.12
CA PHE A 442 -11.49 10.72 -12.34
C PHE A 442 -11.39 9.21 -12.04
N LEU A 443 -11.01 8.86 -10.80
CA LEU A 443 -10.75 7.47 -10.38
C LEU A 443 -11.81 6.91 -9.41
N ASP A 444 -12.85 7.67 -9.07
CA ASP A 444 -13.78 7.31 -7.99
C ASP A 444 -14.62 6.07 -8.27
N HIS A 445 -14.90 5.77 -9.54
CA HIS A 445 -15.65 4.58 -9.93
C HIS A 445 -14.80 3.30 -9.85
N ARG A 446 -13.46 3.41 -9.78
CA ARG A 446 -12.51 2.29 -9.84
C ARG A 446 -11.75 2.02 -8.55
N LEU A 447 -11.52 3.07 -7.75
CA LEU A 447 -10.87 2.98 -6.44
C LEU A 447 -11.92 3.17 -5.34
N GLN A 448 -12.41 2.06 -4.79
CA GLN A 448 -13.53 2.03 -3.86
C GLN A 448 -13.09 1.72 -2.43
N THR A 449 -13.89 2.20 -1.48
CA THR A 449 -13.75 1.85 -0.06
C THR A 449 -14.68 0.69 0.29
N GLY A 450 -14.16 -0.38 0.86
CA GLY A 450 -14.95 -1.52 1.31
C GLY A 450 -14.11 -2.70 1.79
N ASP A 451 -14.72 -3.62 2.53
CA ASP A 451 -14.13 -4.91 2.87
C ASP A 451 -14.25 -5.85 1.67
N SER A 452 -13.16 -6.02 0.94
CA SER A 452 -13.08 -6.89 -0.25
C SER A 452 -13.38 -8.36 0.02
N LEU A 453 -13.38 -8.80 1.29
CA LEU A 453 -13.73 -10.16 1.67
C LEU A 453 -15.21 -10.32 2.03
N LEU A 454 -15.91 -9.24 2.39
CA LEU A 454 -17.31 -9.28 2.83
C LEU A 454 -18.25 -8.73 1.77
N GLY A 455 -18.95 -9.61 1.08
CA GLY A 455 -19.99 -9.21 0.13
C GLY A 455 -20.60 -10.41 -0.57
N ALA A 456 -21.89 -10.30 -0.90
CA ALA A 456 -22.64 -11.27 -1.68
C ALA A 456 -22.36 -11.15 -3.19
N TRP A 457 -22.43 -12.29 -3.89
CA TRP A 457 -22.62 -12.34 -5.34
C TRP A 457 -24.12 -12.27 -5.66
N LEU A 458 -24.49 -11.77 -6.84
CA LEU A 458 -25.89 -11.69 -7.27
C LEU A 458 -26.58 -13.06 -7.25
N ALA A 459 -25.85 -14.12 -7.59
CA ALA A 459 -26.34 -15.50 -7.51
C ALA A 459 -26.74 -15.92 -6.09
N ASN A 460 -26.11 -15.36 -5.04
CA ASN A 460 -26.44 -15.67 -3.65
C ASN A 460 -27.78 -15.03 -3.23
N LEU A 461 -28.14 -13.89 -3.80
CA LEU A 461 -29.36 -13.16 -3.45
C LEU A 461 -30.63 -13.90 -3.87
N ARG A 462 -30.53 -14.86 -4.81
CA ARG A 462 -31.65 -15.71 -5.24
C ARG A 462 -32.22 -16.57 -4.11
N GLN A 463 -31.49 -16.73 -3.01
CA GLN A 463 -31.90 -17.52 -1.86
C GLN A 463 -31.80 -16.68 -0.57
N PRO A 464 -32.74 -16.85 0.37
CA PRO A 464 -32.63 -16.19 1.66
C PRO A 464 -31.37 -16.67 2.42
N PRO A 465 -30.79 -15.81 3.27
CA PRO A 465 -29.63 -16.18 4.06
C PRO A 465 -29.99 -17.30 5.03
N ASP A 466 -29.19 -18.38 5.04
CA ASP A 466 -29.38 -19.54 5.93
C ASP A 466 -28.11 -19.77 6.75
N ARG A 467 -28.19 -19.49 8.06
CA ARG A 467 -27.10 -19.70 9.02
C ARG A 467 -26.91 -21.17 9.42
N ARG A 468 -27.85 -22.06 9.07
CA ARG A 468 -27.87 -23.47 9.52
C ARG A 468 -27.58 -24.45 8.38
N ARG A 469 -27.19 -23.94 7.22
CA ARG A 469 -27.03 -24.73 5.99
C ARG A 469 -26.04 -25.89 6.22
N ARG A 470 -26.54 -27.13 6.15
CA ARG A 470 -25.69 -28.31 5.97
C ARG A 470 -25.30 -28.41 4.48
N PRO A 471 -24.05 -28.73 4.13
CA PRO A 471 -23.56 -28.74 2.74
C PRO A 471 -24.41 -29.58 1.76
N ASP A 472 -25.15 -30.56 2.28
CA ASP A 472 -25.79 -31.62 1.49
C ASP A 472 -27.30 -31.40 1.22
N GLN A 473 -27.93 -30.37 1.78
CA GLN A 473 -29.37 -30.12 1.56
C GLN A 473 -29.61 -29.16 0.39
N ARG A 474 -29.81 -29.72 -0.80
CA ARG A 474 -30.41 -28.99 -1.94
C ARG A 474 -31.92 -28.90 -1.74
N ARG A 475 -32.43 -27.75 -1.29
CA ARG A 475 -33.84 -27.41 -1.49
C ARG A 475 -34.01 -26.80 -2.88
N PRO A 476 -34.90 -27.33 -3.74
CA PRO A 476 -35.36 -26.63 -4.93
C PRO A 476 -36.41 -25.61 -4.49
N THR A 477 -35.98 -24.45 -4.01
CA THR A 477 -36.86 -23.28 -3.86
C THR A 477 -36.82 -22.46 -5.14
N LEU A 478 -37.99 -22.04 -5.61
CA LEU A 478 -38.12 -21.03 -6.66
C LEU A 478 -37.22 -19.83 -6.32
N PRO A 479 -36.50 -19.26 -7.30
CA PRO A 479 -35.63 -18.12 -7.05
C PRO A 479 -36.47 -16.96 -6.49
N LEU A 480 -35.94 -16.29 -5.46
CA LEU A 480 -36.63 -15.20 -4.77
C LEU A 480 -36.90 -14.00 -5.69
N PHE A 481 -36.14 -13.88 -6.78
CA PHE A 481 -36.21 -12.78 -7.74
C PHE A 481 -36.24 -13.32 -9.17
N ASP A 482 -36.90 -12.56 -10.05
CA ASP A 482 -36.77 -12.72 -11.49
C ASP A 482 -35.43 -12.11 -11.96
N ASP A 483 -34.74 -12.81 -12.87
CA ASP A 483 -33.47 -12.37 -13.44
C ASP A 483 -33.62 -11.07 -14.24
N GLU A 484 -34.81 -10.75 -14.74
CA GLU A 484 -35.06 -9.50 -15.45
C GLU A 484 -34.99 -8.27 -14.52
N ALA A 485 -35.40 -8.37 -13.26
CA ALA A 485 -35.39 -7.22 -12.34
C ALA A 485 -33.97 -6.75 -11.96
N VAL A 486 -33.04 -7.70 -11.82
CA VAL A 486 -31.60 -7.38 -11.64
C VAL A 486 -31.03 -6.82 -12.94
N ARG A 487 -31.39 -7.44 -14.08
CA ARG A 487 -30.92 -7.02 -15.40
C ARG A 487 -31.35 -5.60 -15.74
N ASP A 488 -32.58 -5.20 -15.41
CA ASP A 488 -33.06 -3.83 -15.62
C ASP A 488 -32.27 -2.81 -14.79
N ALA A 489 -31.94 -3.15 -13.53
CA ALA A 489 -31.08 -2.30 -12.71
C ALA A 489 -29.66 -2.19 -13.27
N LEU A 490 -29.11 -3.29 -13.79
CA LEU A 490 -27.81 -3.32 -14.46
C LEU A 490 -27.83 -2.50 -15.76
N ARG A 491 -28.84 -2.68 -16.62
CA ARG A 491 -29.03 -1.95 -17.89
C ARG A 491 -29.18 -0.45 -17.68
N ALA A 492 -29.72 -0.01 -16.54
CA ALA A 492 -29.78 1.40 -16.18
C ALA A 492 -28.43 2.00 -15.76
N ALA A 493 -27.52 1.20 -15.19
CA ALA A 493 -26.26 1.69 -14.63
C ALA A 493 -25.04 1.47 -15.54
N LEU A 494 -25.01 0.36 -16.30
CA LEU A 494 -23.86 -0.08 -17.09
C LEU A 494 -23.51 0.88 -18.24
N PRO A 495 -24.45 1.44 -19.03
CA PRO A 495 -24.12 2.43 -20.05
C PRO A 495 -23.39 3.65 -19.47
N VAL A 496 -23.81 4.10 -18.28
CA VAL A 496 -23.11 5.16 -17.56
C VAL A 496 -21.69 4.70 -17.18
N ARG A 497 -21.53 3.50 -16.61
CA ARG A 497 -20.20 2.95 -16.27
C ARG A 497 -19.26 2.88 -17.46
N PHE A 498 -19.69 2.36 -18.60
CA PHE A 498 -18.86 2.30 -19.81
C PHE A 498 -18.54 3.69 -20.36
N SER A 499 -19.48 4.64 -20.32
CA SER A 499 -19.23 6.03 -20.71
C SER A 499 -18.16 6.71 -19.86
N LEU A 500 -18.03 6.35 -18.57
CA LEU A 500 -16.99 6.90 -17.69
C LEU A 500 -15.57 6.48 -18.15
N GLU A 501 -15.44 5.30 -18.77
CA GLU A 501 -14.18 4.75 -19.28
C GLU A 501 -13.78 5.35 -20.64
N SER A 502 -14.76 5.55 -21.53
CA SER A 502 -14.52 6.02 -22.89
C SER A 502 -14.37 7.55 -22.96
N THR A 503 -15.11 8.29 -22.13
CA THR A 503 -15.06 9.76 -22.10
C THR A 503 -13.69 10.22 -21.60
N PRO A 504 -12.99 11.15 -22.28
CA PRO A 504 -11.74 11.73 -21.77
C PRO A 504 -11.93 12.55 -20.49
N SER A 505 -10.83 12.84 -19.78
CA SER A 505 -10.79 13.73 -18.63
C SER A 505 -9.85 14.91 -18.90
N ASP A 506 -9.96 15.53 -20.08
CA ASP A 506 -9.01 16.56 -20.54
C ASP A 506 -9.33 17.96 -20.00
N ASN A 507 -10.60 18.20 -19.64
CA ASN A 507 -11.03 19.46 -19.02
C ASN A 507 -11.90 19.21 -17.77
N ILE A 508 -12.12 20.26 -17.00
CA ILE A 508 -12.90 20.15 -15.75
C ILE A 508 -14.36 19.77 -16.00
N ASP A 509 -14.98 20.28 -17.07
CA ASP A 509 -16.40 20.04 -17.31
C ASP A 509 -16.67 18.56 -17.62
N GLN A 510 -15.77 17.91 -18.34
CA GLN A 510 -15.78 16.46 -18.55
C GLN A 510 -15.68 15.70 -17.22
N VAL A 511 -14.75 16.08 -16.34
CA VAL A 511 -14.61 15.42 -15.03
C VAL A 511 -15.83 15.66 -14.13
N ARG A 512 -16.38 16.87 -14.09
CA ARG A 512 -17.62 17.18 -13.36
C ARG A 512 -18.83 16.46 -13.95
N ALA A 513 -18.87 16.23 -15.26
CA ALA A 513 -19.91 15.42 -15.90
C ALA A 513 -19.78 13.96 -15.45
N LYS A 514 -18.57 13.39 -15.42
CA LYS A 514 -18.31 12.05 -14.88
C LYS A 514 -18.73 11.92 -13.41
N GLU A 515 -18.37 12.89 -12.58
CA GLU A 515 -18.77 12.94 -11.16
C GLU A 515 -20.29 12.93 -11.01
N ARG A 516 -21.01 13.77 -11.76
CA ARG A 516 -22.48 13.82 -11.72
C ARG A 516 -23.13 12.52 -12.22
N ALA A 517 -22.63 11.98 -13.33
CA ALA A 517 -23.14 10.74 -13.91
C ALA A 517 -22.95 9.57 -12.93
N PHE A 518 -21.75 9.43 -12.35
CA PHE A 518 -21.48 8.42 -11.32
C PHE A 518 -22.35 8.63 -10.08
N ALA A 519 -22.44 9.86 -9.56
CA ALA A 519 -23.28 10.19 -8.41
C ALA A 519 -24.74 9.78 -8.63
N GLY A 520 -25.28 10.01 -9.83
CA GLY A 520 -26.63 9.57 -10.23
C GLY A 520 -26.82 8.05 -10.11
N THR A 521 -25.84 7.24 -10.54
CA THR A 521 -25.92 5.77 -10.42
C THR A 521 -25.82 5.26 -8.98
N THR A 522 -25.22 6.06 -8.08
CA THR A 522 -25.01 5.71 -6.67
C THR A 522 -25.99 6.41 -5.72
N ALA A 523 -26.93 7.19 -6.25
CA ALA A 523 -27.96 7.87 -5.45
C ALA A 523 -28.81 6.83 -4.71
N ARG A 524 -29.31 7.16 -3.50
CA ARG A 524 -30.06 6.20 -2.66
C ARG A 524 -31.25 5.58 -3.36
N ASP A 525 -31.94 6.35 -4.20
CA ASP A 525 -33.16 5.90 -4.88
C ASP A 525 -32.89 5.20 -6.22
N ALA A 526 -31.64 5.18 -6.69
CA ALA A 526 -31.23 4.50 -7.91
C ALA A 526 -31.42 2.98 -7.80
N SER A 527 -31.81 2.33 -8.90
CA SER A 527 -32.08 0.88 -8.93
C SER A 527 -30.89 0.06 -8.44
N MET A 528 -29.67 0.44 -8.81
CA MET A 528 -28.44 -0.22 -8.36
C MET A 528 -28.28 -0.16 -6.82
N SER A 529 -28.58 0.99 -6.21
CA SER A 529 -28.49 1.18 -4.76
C SER A 529 -29.52 0.34 -3.99
N ARG A 530 -30.70 0.10 -4.57
CA ARG A 530 -31.70 -0.82 -4.00
C ARG A 530 -31.16 -2.26 -3.95
N TRP A 531 -30.55 -2.73 -5.04
CA TRP A 531 -29.93 -4.05 -5.08
C TRP A 531 -28.74 -4.18 -4.13
N LYS A 532 -27.91 -3.13 -3.99
CA LYS A 532 -26.88 -3.09 -2.96
C LYS A 532 -27.48 -3.23 -1.56
N ARG A 533 -28.58 -2.53 -1.27
CA ARG A 533 -29.27 -2.62 0.02
C ARG A 533 -29.84 -4.01 0.31
N ILE A 534 -30.34 -4.72 -0.71
CA ILE A 534 -30.75 -6.13 -0.58
C ILE A 534 -29.54 -7.00 -0.21
N ALA A 535 -28.42 -6.81 -0.90
CA ALA A 535 -27.17 -7.53 -0.64
C ALA A 535 -26.61 -7.21 0.76
N ASP A 536 -26.76 -5.97 1.23
CA ASP A 536 -26.38 -5.55 2.58
C ASP A 536 -27.23 -6.27 3.64
N VAL A 537 -28.55 -6.35 3.44
CA VAL A 537 -29.46 -7.10 4.32
C VAL A 537 -29.09 -8.59 4.35
N TRP A 538 -28.76 -9.15 3.19
CA TRP A 538 -28.31 -10.53 3.08
C TRP A 538 -27.05 -10.75 3.92
N CYS A 539 -25.98 -9.99 3.67
CA CYS A 539 -24.71 -10.08 4.42
C CYS A 539 -24.89 -9.81 5.91
N ALA A 540 -25.71 -8.82 6.29
CA ALA A 540 -25.94 -8.44 7.67
C ALA A 540 -26.48 -9.61 8.53
N SER A 541 -27.15 -10.59 7.91
CA SER A 541 -27.68 -11.76 8.61
C SER A 541 -26.62 -12.55 9.37
N TRP A 542 -25.36 -12.57 8.93
CA TRP A 542 -24.26 -13.25 9.65
C TRP A 542 -23.66 -12.45 10.80
N PHE A 543 -23.87 -11.14 10.83
CA PHE A 543 -23.32 -10.21 11.82
C PHE A 543 -24.35 -9.76 12.86
N ARG A 544 -25.64 -10.03 12.62
CA ARG A 544 -26.70 -9.80 13.61
C ARG A 544 -26.63 -10.77 14.79
N GLN A 545 -27.05 -10.26 15.95
CA GLN A 545 -27.31 -11.08 17.13
C GLN A 545 -28.59 -11.89 16.97
N THR A 546 -29.68 -11.24 16.54
CA THR A 546 -30.98 -11.87 16.30
C THR A 546 -31.09 -12.39 14.86
N GLU A 547 -31.41 -13.68 14.71
CA GLU A 547 -31.66 -14.28 13.39
C GLU A 547 -32.94 -13.73 12.76
N LEU A 548 -32.85 -13.34 11.48
CA LEU A 548 -34.04 -13.07 10.68
C LEU A 548 -34.57 -14.38 10.12
N PRO A 549 -35.89 -14.65 10.23
CA PRO A 549 -36.50 -15.78 9.54
C PRO A 549 -36.24 -15.69 8.02
N PRO A 550 -35.97 -16.79 7.31
CA PRO A 550 -35.75 -16.76 5.86
C PRO A 550 -36.90 -16.08 5.09
N ALA A 551 -38.15 -16.25 5.53
CA ALA A 551 -39.32 -15.60 4.93
C ALA A 551 -39.30 -14.06 5.09
N ALA A 552 -38.67 -13.52 6.14
CA ALA A 552 -38.56 -12.08 6.34
C ALA A 552 -37.65 -11.42 5.29
N PHE A 553 -36.67 -12.15 4.75
CA PHE A 553 -35.78 -11.63 3.72
C PHE A 553 -36.52 -11.27 2.42
N GLY A 554 -37.48 -12.11 2.00
CA GLY A 554 -38.35 -11.80 0.85
C GLY A 554 -39.14 -10.51 1.07
N SER A 555 -39.86 -10.42 2.19
CA SER A 555 -40.65 -9.23 2.54
C SER A 555 -39.81 -7.95 2.67
N LEU A 556 -38.57 -8.04 3.16
CA LEU A 556 -37.65 -6.90 3.21
C LEU A 556 -37.15 -6.50 1.82
N SER A 557 -36.94 -7.47 0.94
CA SER A 557 -36.52 -7.22 -0.44
C SER A 557 -37.62 -6.55 -1.26
N ASP A 558 -38.86 -7.01 -1.12
CA ASP A 558 -40.04 -6.35 -1.71
C ASP A 558 -40.19 -4.92 -1.21
N ALA A 559 -39.95 -4.69 0.09
CA ALA A 559 -39.99 -3.35 0.68
C ALA A 559 -38.94 -2.42 0.06
N ILE A 560 -37.74 -2.94 -0.22
CA ILE A 560 -36.66 -2.17 -0.85
C ILE A 560 -36.95 -1.87 -2.32
N LEU A 561 -37.48 -2.84 -3.08
CA LEU A 561 -37.71 -2.69 -4.52
C LEU A 561 -38.97 -1.88 -4.83
N THR A 562 -40.07 -2.18 -4.13
CA THR A 562 -41.42 -1.71 -4.46
C THR A 562 -42.03 -0.76 -3.42
N GLY A 563 -41.42 -0.66 -2.23
CA GLY A 563 -41.99 0.07 -1.09
C GLY A 563 -43.09 -0.68 -0.34
N ARG A 564 -43.45 -1.91 -0.76
CA ARG A 564 -44.51 -2.71 -0.13
C ARG A 564 -43.92 -3.92 0.58
N SER A 565 -44.48 -4.31 1.72
CA SER A 565 -44.03 -5.47 2.50
C SER A 565 -45.19 -6.16 3.18
N ALA A 566 -45.09 -7.49 3.36
CA ALA A 566 -45.99 -8.24 4.24
C ALA A 566 -45.68 -8.03 5.73
N LEU A 567 -44.52 -7.43 6.07
CA LEU A 567 -44.15 -7.08 7.43
C LEU A 567 -44.69 -5.70 7.80
N ALA A 568 -44.96 -5.49 9.09
CA ALA A 568 -45.32 -4.17 9.61
C ALA A 568 -44.20 -3.14 9.35
N SER A 569 -44.56 -1.91 8.97
CA SER A 569 -43.60 -0.86 8.59
C SER A 569 -42.52 -0.63 9.64
N ARG A 570 -42.89 -0.61 10.92
CA ARG A 570 -41.95 -0.46 12.04
C ARG A 570 -40.90 -1.58 12.09
N THR A 571 -41.29 -2.82 11.79
CA THR A 571 -40.39 -3.97 11.74
C THR A 571 -39.42 -3.87 10.55
N VAL A 572 -39.92 -3.45 9.39
CA VAL A 572 -39.10 -3.19 8.20
C VAL A 572 -38.06 -2.12 8.51
N GLU A 573 -38.48 -0.97 9.05
CA GLU A 573 -37.59 0.14 9.41
C GLU A 573 -36.50 -0.30 10.40
N GLN A 574 -36.86 -1.00 11.47
CA GLN A 574 -35.91 -1.53 12.45
C GLN A 574 -34.91 -2.51 11.82
N CYS A 575 -35.40 -3.40 10.95
CA CYS A 575 -34.53 -4.35 10.27
C CYS A 575 -33.59 -3.63 9.31
N LEU A 576 -34.07 -2.70 8.48
CA LEU A 576 -33.22 -1.97 7.55
C LEU A 576 -32.20 -1.09 8.29
N ALA A 577 -32.61 -0.40 9.36
CA ALA A 577 -31.70 0.39 10.20
C ALA A 577 -30.59 -0.48 10.82
N ALA A 578 -30.92 -1.68 11.30
CA ALA A 578 -29.92 -2.61 11.81
C ALA A 578 -28.98 -3.12 10.71
N ALA A 579 -29.46 -3.36 9.48
CA ALA A 579 -28.61 -3.71 8.35
C ALA A 579 -27.67 -2.55 8.00
N ASP A 580 -28.19 -1.33 7.96
CA ASP A 580 -27.43 -0.12 7.64
C ASP A 580 -26.33 0.16 8.68
N ALA A 581 -26.60 -0.09 9.98
CA ALA A 581 -25.59 0.00 11.04
C ALA A 581 -24.47 -1.04 10.86
N ILE A 582 -24.84 -2.31 10.62
CA ILE A 582 -23.88 -3.40 10.39
C ILE A 582 -23.05 -3.16 9.13
N ARG A 583 -23.69 -2.78 8.03
CA ARG A 583 -23.04 -2.40 6.77
C ARG A 583 -22.07 -1.25 6.98
N THR A 584 -22.43 -0.24 7.78
CA THR A 584 -21.53 0.89 8.06
C THR A 584 -20.30 0.46 8.85
N SER A 585 -20.47 -0.46 9.81
CA SER A 585 -19.36 -1.00 10.62
C SER A 585 -18.42 -1.89 9.79
N HIS A 586 -18.97 -2.83 9.02
CA HIS A 586 -18.21 -3.84 8.27
C HIS A 586 -17.85 -3.43 6.84
N ARG A 587 -18.43 -2.35 6.32
CA ARG A 587 -18.20 -1.79 4.98
C ARG A 587 -18.30 -2.86 3.87
N PHE A 588 -19.42 -3.57 3.80
CA PHE A 588 -19.62 -4.62 2.79
C PHE A 588 -19.33 -4.14 1.37
N PHE A 589 -18.69 -4.99 0.57
CA PHE A 589 -18.27 -4.72 -0.79
C PHE A 589 -18.79 -5.80 -1.75
N HIS A 590 -19.84 -5.46 -2.50
CA HIS A 590 -20.51 -6.37 -3.43
C HIS A 590 -19.91 -6.27 -4.83
N TRP A 591 -18.90 -7.09 -5.13
CA TRP A 591 -18.09 -7.01 -6.37
C TRP A 591 -18.89 -6.82 -7.67
N GLU A 592 -19.94 -7.62 -7.90
CA GLU A 592 -20.79 -7.55 -9.10
C GLU A 592 -21.67 -6.28 -9.17
N LEU A 593 -21.89 -5.59 -8.04
CA LEU A 593 -22.67 -4.35 -7.97
C LEU A 593 -21.78 -3.10 -7.87
N GLU A 594 -20.54 -3.25 -7.40
CA GLU A 594 -19.56 -2.17 -7.26
C GLU A 594 -18.76 -1.94 -8.56
N PHE A 595 -18.39 -3.03 -9.23
CA PHE A 595 -17.71 -3.06 -10.53
C PHE A 595 -18.49 -3.89 -11.56
N PRO A 596 -19.76 -3.55 -11.85
CA PRO A 596 -20.59 -4.34 -12.76
C PRO A 596 -19.99 -4.46 -14.16
N GLU A 597 -19.27 -3.45 -14.65
CA GLU A 597 -18.61 -3.42 -15.97
C GLU A 597 -17.54 -4.51 -16.18
N VAL A 598 -17.10 -5.16 -15.10
CA VAL A 598 -16.12 -6.27 -15.14
C VAL A 598 -16.81 -7.61 -15.41
N PHE A 599 -18.09 -7.73 -15.05
CA PHE A 599 -18.82 -9.01 -15.05
C PHE A 599 -19.98 -9.04 -16.05
N PHE A 600 -20.45 -7.88 -16.51
CA PHE A 600 -21.64 -7.74 -17.36
C PHE A 600 -21.37 -6.89 -18.61
N ASP A 601 -22.14 -7.12 -19.67
CA ASP A 601 -22.20 -6.26 -20.88
C ASP A 601 -23.12 -5.04 -20.69
N GLU A 602 -23.23 -4.16 -21.69
CA GLU A 602 -24.06 -2.94 -21.61
C GLU A 602 -25.55 -3.24 -21.34
N GLU A 603 -26.03 -4.41 -21.76
CA GLU A 603 -27.41 -4.86 -21.59
C GLU A 603 -27.67 -5.53 -20.23
N GLY A 604 -26.65 -5.67 -19.38
CA GLY A 604 -26.73 -6.31 -18.07
C GLY A 604 -26.68 -7.84 -18.10
N ARG A 605 -26.22 -8.44 -19.20
CA ARG A 605 -26.02 -9.90 -19.32
C ARG A 605 -24.62 -10.26 -18.85
N ARG A 606 -24.51 -11.41 -18.19
CA ARG A 606 -23.24 -11.87 -17.63
C ARG A 606 -22.26 -12.25 -18.73
N LEU A 607 -21.03 -11.74 -18.64
CA LEU A 607 -19.97 -12.07 -19.58
C LEU A 607 -19.54 -13.54 -19.41
N PRO A 608 -19.35 -14.31 -20.50
CA PRO A 608 -18.89 -15.70 -20.42
C PRO A 608 -17.53 -15.85 -19.71
N ASN A 609 -16.67 -14.84 -19.87
CA ASN A 609 -15.35 -14.74 -19.22
C ASN A 609 -15.28 -13.47 -18.35
N GLY A 610 -16.34 -13.17 -17.58
CA GLY A 610 -16.36 -12.04 -16.64
C GLY A 610 -15.29 -12.17 -15.55
N GLY A 611 -14.74 -11.03 -15.12
CA GLY A 611 -13.65 -10.97 -14.15
C GLY A 611 -12.46 -10.15 -14.64
N PHE A 612 -11.45 -10.02 -13.78
CA PHE A 612 -10.24 -9.25 -14.03
C PHE A 612 -9.20 -10.07 -14.81
N ASP A 613 -8.48 -9.40 -15.71
CA ASP A 613 -7.35 -9.96 -16.45
C ASP A 613 -6.19 -10.33 -15.52
N ALA A 614 -5.97 -9.51 -14.48
CA ALA A 614 -5.09 -9.91 -13.38
C ALA A 614 -5.50 -9.36 -12.02
N VAL A 615 -5.17 -10.11 -10.99
CA VAL A 615 -5.25 -9.69 -9.59
C VAL A 615 -3.83 -9.59 -9.03
N ILE A 616 -3.46 -8.43 -8.51
CA ILE A 616 -2.15 -8.17 -7.90
C ILE A 616 -2.31 -7.64 -6.48
N GLY A 617 -1.32 -7.81 -5.61
CA GLY A 617 -1.34 -7.12 -4.31
C GLY A 617 -0.50 -7.78 -3.22
N ASN A 618 -0.54 -7.17 -2.04
CA ASN A 618 0.03 -7.72 -0.81
C ASN A 618 -1.07 -7.81 0.26
N PRO A 619 -1.79 -8.94 0.37
CA PRO A 619 -2.87 -9.08 1.34
C PRO A 619 -2.33 -9.10 2.78
N PRO A 620 -3.15 -8.78 3.79
CA PRO A 620 -2.75 -8.83 5.20
C PRO A 620 -2.44 -10.27 5.66
N TRP A 621 -1.35 -10.44 6.41
CA TRP A 621 -0.84 -11.77 6.83
C TRP A 621 -1.39 -12.26 8.18
N ASP A 622 -2.29 -11.50 8.80
CA ASP A 622 -2.72 -11.78 10.16
C ASP A 622 -3.46 -13.11 10.28
N MET A 623 -3.09 -13.85 11.32
CA MET A 623 -3.92 -14.92 11.84
C MET A 623 -5.19 -14.30 12.41
N ILE A 624 -6.34 -14.89 12.12
CA ILE A 624 -7.61 -14.52 12.74
C ILE A 624 -7.56 -15.01 14.21
N ARG A 625 -6.84 -14.30 15.08
CA ARG A 625 -6.69 -14.57 16.52
C ARG A 625 -6.99 -13.31 17.33
N ALA A 626 -7.64 -13.51 18.48
CA ALA A 626 -8.09 -12.45 19.36
C ALA A 626 -7.22 -12.37 20.62
N ASP A 627 -5.90 -12.30 20.43
CA ASP A 627 -4.92 -12.49 21.51
C ASP A 627 -4.28 -11.17 21.97
N ALA A 628 -4.55 -10.04 21.30
CA ALA A 628 -4.01 -8.72 21.65
C ALA A 628 -5.09 -7.82 22.27
N GLY A 629 -4.72 -7.07 23.32
CA GLY A 629 -5.58 -6.05 23.96
C GLY A 629 -6.03 -6.35 25.39
N SER A 630 -6.74 -5.37 25.98
CA SER A 630 -7.42 -5.48 27.28
C SER A 630 -8.47 -6.61 27.27
N ALA A 631 -9.01 -7.00 28.43
CA ALA A 631 -9.99 -8.10 28.50
C ALA A 631 -11.27 -7.80 27.70
N GLU A 632 -11.70 -6.54 27.68
CA GLU A 632 -12.87 -6.06 26.93
C GLU A 632 -12.59 -5.99 25.43
N GLU A 633 -11.43 -5.45 25.03
CA GLU A 633 -10.97 -5.43 23.62
C GLU A 633 -10.86 -6.85 23.05
N ARG A 634 -10.35 -7.81 23.84
CA ARG A 634 -10.29 -9.22 23.46
C ARG A 634 -11.67 -9.85 23.29
N SER A 635 -12.65 -9.48 24.12
CA SER A 635 -14.02 -10.00 24.02
C SER A 635 -14.73 -9.50 22.76
N GLY A 636 -14.63 -8.19 22.48
CA GLY A 636 -15.17 -7.57 21.26
C GLY A 636 -14.54 -8.14 19.98
N ALA A 637 -13.20 -8.22 19.93
CA ALA A 637 -12.48 -8.78 18.80
C ALA A 637 -12.83 -10.26 18.55
N ARG A 638 -13.05 -11.06 19.61
CA ARG A 638 -13.53 -12.46 19.48
C ARG A 638 -14.90 -12.54 18.83
N HIS A 639 -15.82 -11.63 19.17
CA HIS A 639 -17.17 -11.64 18.64
C HIS A 639 -17.19 -11.31 17.14
N GLU A 640 -16.44 -10.28 16.72
CA GLU A 640 -16.28 -9.90 15.31
C GLU A 640 -15.61 -11.00 14.49
N ILE A 641 -14.52 -11.57 15.03
CA ILE A 641 -13.84 -12.70 14.41
C ILE A 641 -14.77 -13.91 14.24
N ALA A 642 -15.57 -14.22 15.25
CA ALA A 642 -16.54 -15.32 15.16
C ALA A 642 -17.59 -15.05 14.08
N ALA A 643 -18.06 -13.80 13.94
CA ALA A 643 -18.99 -13.43 12.88
C ALA A 643 -18.38 -13.57 11.47
N LEU A 644 -17.14 -13.12 11.28
CA LEU A 644 -16.39 -13.29 10.04
C LEU A 644 -16.19 -14.78 9.70
N LEU A 645 -15.84 -15.61 10.68
CA LEU A 645 -15.67 -17.05 10.49
C LEU A 645 -16.98 -17.74 10.13
N ARG A 646 -18.10 -17.35 10.75
CA ARG A 646 -19.44 -17.85 10.37
C ARG A 646 -19.79 -17.44 8.95
N PHE A 647 -19.61 -16.17 8.60
CA PHE A 647 -19.87 -15.68 7.24
C PHE A 647 -19.06 -16.47 6.21
N THR A 648 -17.75 -16.60 6.43
CA THR A 648 -16.87 -17.28 5.47
C THR A 648 -17.17 -18.77 5.33
N ARG A 649 -17.67 -19.45 6.37
CA ARG A 649 -18.00 -20.88 6.32
C ARG A 649 -19.41 -21.17 5.81
N ASP A 650 -20.38 -20.37 6.24
CA ASP A 650 -21.81 -20.72 6.11
C ASP A 650 -22.49 -19.97 4.96
N ALA A 651 -21.95 -18.83 4.53
CA ALA A 651 -22.57 -18.01 3.47
C ALA A 651 -22.47 -18.63 2.07
N GLY A 652 -21.65 -19.68 1.89
CA GLY A 652 -21.43 -20.33 0.60
C GLY A 652 -20.61 -19.51 -0.40
N ILE A 653 -19.96 -18.43 0.08
CA ILE A 653 -19.07 -17.58 -0.73
C ILE A 653 -17.67 -18.18 -0.82
N TYR A 654 -17.17 -18.80 0.25
CA TYR A 654 -15.87 -19.45 0.29
C TYR A 654 -16.06 -20.97 0.44
N GLN A 655 -15.36 -21.74 -0.39
CA GLN A 655 -15.46 -23.19 -0.52
C GLN A 655 -14.16 -23.90 -0.09
N ALA A 656 -13.00 -23.25 -0.21
CA ALA A 656 -11.69 -23.86 -0.02
C ALA A 656 -11.21 -23.91 1.44
N GLN A 657 -12.02 -23.46 2.40
CA GLN A 657 -11.64 -23.43 3.82
C GLN A 657 -11.51 -24.84 4.39
N SER A 658 -10.32 -25.19 4.85
CA SER A 658 -10.07 -26.40 5.66
C SER A 658 -10.44 -26.17 7.13
N ASN A 659 -10.67 -27.24 7.90
CA ASN A 659 -10.94 -27.20 9.35
C ASN A 659 -9.78 -26.61 10.21
N GLY A 660 -8.76 -26.01 9.59
CA GLY A 660 -7.59 -25.41 10.25
C GLY A 660 -7.82 -23.97 10.76
N HIS A 661 -6.74 -23.36 11.25
CA HIS A 661 -6.74 -21.96 11.67
C HIS A 661 -6.88 -21.05 10.44
N ALA A 662 -7.96 -20.28 10.37
CA ALA A 662 -8.22 -19.37 9.26
C ALA A 662 -7.26 -18.18 9.28
N ASN A 663 -6.60 -17.92 8.16
CA ASN A 663 -5.77 -16.73 7.97
C ASN A 663 -6.43 -15.80 6.94
N ARG A 664 -6.34 -14.47 7.16
CA ARG A 664 -6.94 -13.50 6.23
C ARG A 664 -6.38 -13.63 4.81
N TYR A 665 -5.05 -13.83 4.66
CA TYR A 665 -4.44 -13.99 3.33
C TYR A 665 -5.00 -15.18 2.54
N GLN A 666 -5.51 -16.24 3.18
CA GLN A 666 -6.12 -17.38 2.48
C GLN A 666 -7.45 -16.98 1.84
N LEU A 667 -8.27 -16.19 2.55
CA LEU A 667 -9.52 -15.64 2.01
C LEU A 667 -9.24 -14.71 0.84
N PHE A 668 -8.16 -13.91 0.91
CA PHE A 668 -7.72 -13.06 -0.21
C PHE A 668 -7.26 -13.87 -1.42
N VAL A 669 -6.58 -15.00 -1.22
CA VAL A 669 -6.18 -15.88 -2.33
C VAL A 669 -7.39 -16.50 -3.00
N GLU A 670 -8.34 -17.02 -2.21
CA GLU A 670 -9.59 -17.58 -2.74
C GLU A 670 -10.40 -16.51 -3.49
N ARG A 671 -10.55 -15.32 -2.88
CA ARG A 671 -11.18 -14.17 -3.52
C ARG A 671 -10.47 -13.77 -4.83
N ALA A 672 -9.15 -13.77 -4.86
CA ALA A 672 -8.40 -13.46 -6.07
C ALA A 672 -8.69 -14.47 -7.20
N VAL A 673 -8.88 -15.75 -6.87
CA VAL A 673 -9.30 -16.76 -7.86
C VAL A 673 -10.69 -16.45 -8.40
N ASP A 674 -11.66 -16.16 -7.53
CA ASP A 674 -13.04 -15.85 -7.96
C ASP A 674 -13.14 -14.58 -8.80
N LEU A 675 -12.26 -13.61 -8.55
CA LEU A 675 -12.20 -12.35 -9.29
C LEU A 675 -11.47 -12.47 -10.63
N THR A 676 -10.61 -13.47 -10.80
CA THR A 676 -9.80 -13.61 -12.01
C THR A 676 -10.59 -14.33 -13.08
N ARG A 677 -10.71 -13.73 -14.28
CA ARG A 677 -11.35 -14.41 -15.40
C ARG A 677 -10.58 -15.66 -15.85
N THR A 678 -11.22 -16.54 -16.60
CA THR A 678 -10.52 -17.68 -17.22
C THR A 678 -9.35 -17.20 -18.09
N GLY A 679 -8.16 -17.76 -17.85
CA GLY A 679 -6.91 -17.37 -18.51
C GLY A 679 -6.25 -16.09 -17.96
N GLY A 680 -6.83 -15.45 -16.94
CA GLY A 680 -6.23 -14.35 -16.21
C GLY A 680 -5.09 -14.79 -15.29
N ARG A 681 -4.45 -13.83 -14.62
CA ARG A 681 -3.24 -14.07 -13.81
C ARG A 681 -3.34 -13.50 -12.40
N ILE A 682 -2.70 -14.16 -11.44
CA ILE A 682 -2.67 -13.72 -10.04
C ILE A 682 -1.21 -13.53 -9.63
N GLY A 683 -0.90 -12.39 -9.02
CA GLY A 683 0.42 -12.04 -8.51
C GLY A 683 0.34 -11.45 -7.10
N MET A 684 0.57 -12.25 -6.07
CA MET A 684 0.46 -11.80 -4.68
C MET A 684 1.72 -12.07 -3.87
N VAL A 685 1.99 -11.20 -2.90
CA VAL A 685 3.03 -11.42 -1.90
C VAL A 685 2.42 -12.21 -0.73
N LEU A 686 2.87 -13.45 -0.54
CA LEU A 686 2.30 -14.37 0.45
C LEU A 686 3.39 -14.91 1.39
N PRO A 687 3.04 -15.21 2.66
CA PRO A 687 3.98 -15.84 3.58
C PRO A 687 4.36 -17.25 3.12
N ALA A 688 5.63 -17.63 3.31
CA ALA A 688 6.20 -18.90 2.86
C ALA A 688 5.47 -20.16 3.38
N GLY A 689 4.70 -20.03 4.48
CA GLY A 689 3.91 -21.12 5.05
C GLY A 689 2.88 -21.73 4.11
N LEU A 690 2.40 -21.01 3.09
CA LEU A 690 1.45 -21.53 2.10
C LEU A 690 2.00 -22.77 1.35
N ALA A 691 3.32 -22.81 1.10
CA ALA A 691 3.99 -23.94 0.45
C ALA A 691 4.06 -25.21 1.32
N ARG A 692 3.75 -25.11 2.62
CA ARG A 692 3.77 -26.22 3.60
C ARG A 692 2.39 -26.66 4.07
N ILE A 693 1.31 -25.98 3.68
CA ILE A 693 -0.05 -26.32 4.14
C ILE A 693 -0.60 -27.45 3.27
N THR A 694 -0.67 -28.66 3.85
CA THR A 694 -1.60 -29.71 3.40
C THR A 694 -3.03 -29.20 3.61
N GLY A 695 -3.59 -28.54 2.60
CA GLY A 695 -4.87 -27.82 2.70
C GLY A 695 -4.94 -26.49 1.95
N ALA A 696 -3.93 -26.12 1.15
CA ALA A 696 -4.18 -25.23 0.02
C ALA A 696 -5.27 -25.87 -0.89
N PRO A 697 -6.14 -25.08 -1.57
CA PRO A 697 -7.07 -25.65 -2.53
C PRO A 697 -6.27 -26.60 -3.44
N ARG A 698 -6.70 -27.87 -3.49
CA ARG A 698 -6.07 -28.88 -4.33
C ARG A 698 -6.15 -28.39 -5.78
N CYS A 699 -5.11 -27.71 -6.24
CA CYS A 699 -4.81 -27.53 -7.65
C CYS A 699 -4.50 -28.93 -8.19
N GLY A 700 -5.53 -29.62 -8.66
CA GLY A 700 -5.47 -31.01 -9.13
C GLY A 700 -4.70 -31.10 -10.44
N CYS A 701 -3.39 -31.30 -10.37
CA CYS A 701 -2.66 -32.03 -11.40
C CYS A 701 -2.66 -33.51 -11.00
N GLY A 702 -3.52 -34.32 -11.63
CA GLY A 702 -3.55 -35.77 -11.43
C GLY A 702 -3.63 -36.47 -12.78
N CYS A 703 -2.55 -37.14 -13.17
CA CYS A 703 -2.58 -38.15 -14.22
C CYS A 703 -3.73 -39.14 -13.91
N SER A 704 -4.69 -39.25 -14.82
CA SER A 704 -5.85 -40.15 -14.71
C SER A 704 -5.50 -41.55 -15.26
N PRO A 705 -6.30 -42.59 -14.97
CA PRO A 705 -7.55 -42.78 -15.74
C PRO A 705 -8.71 -43.17 -14.80
N THR A 706 -9.94 -42.66 -14.90
CA THR A 706 -10.89 -42.70 -16.02
C THR A 706 -12.12 -41.82 -15.72
N ALA A 707 -12.64 -41.12 -16.75
CA ALA A 707 -14.01 -40.55 -16.92
C ALA A 707 -14.47 -39.43 -15.95
N THR A 708 -14.89 -38.21 -16.32
CA THR A 708 -15.38 -37.62 -17.59
C THR A 708 -15.11 -36.10 -17.59
N SER A 709 -14.74 -35.59 -18.77
CA SER A 709 -14.33 -34.23 -19.19
C SER A 709 -14.98 -32.98 -18.54
N THR A 710 -14.14 -32.05 -18.05
CA THR A 710 -14.10 -30.64 -18.51
C THR A 710 -12.70 -30.05 -18.25
N ARG A 711 -12.02 -29.50 -19.27
CA ARG A 711 -10.61 -29.06 -19.24
C ARG A 711 -10.46 -27.65 -18.65
N LEU A 712 -9.46 -27.45 -17.77
CA LEU A 712 -8.94 -26.13 -17.37
C LEU A 712 -7.46 -26.04 -17.77
N SER A 713 -7.13 -25.15 -18.71
CA SER A 713 -5.77 -24.82 -19.14
C SER A 713 -5.32 -23.50 -18.53
N GLY A 714 -4.29 -23.49 -17.69
CA GLY A 714 -3.70 -22.24 -17.18
C GLY A 714 -2.56 -22.45 -16.19
N SER A 715 -1.41 -21.81 -16.44
CA SER A 715 -0.19 -21.89 -15.64
C SER A 715 -0.22 -20.91 -14.45
N THR A 716 -0.38 -21.41 -13.22
CA THR A 716 -0.24 -20.62 -11.99
C THR A 716 1.25 -20.38 -11.66
N THR A 717 1.67 -19.14 -11.47
CA THR A 717 3.03 -18.81 -10.97
C THR A 717 2.91 -18.23 -9.57
N ILE A 718 3.26 -19.01 -8.54
CA ILE A 718 3.36 -18.54 -7.15
C ILE A 718 4.84 -18.26 -6.88
N ALA A 719 5.22 -16.99 -6.68
CA ALA A 719 6.57 -16.62 -6.28
C ALA A 719 6.64 -16.51 -4.75
N ALA A 720 7.27 -17.49 -4.08
CA ALA A 720 7.62 -17.39 -2.67
C ALA A 720 9.03 -16.79 -2.54
N SER A 721 9.16 -15.59 -1.97
CA SER A 721 10.45 -15.03 -1.59
C SER A 721 10.77 -15.40 -0.14
N SER A 722 11.78 -16.23 0.07
CA SER A 722 12.42 -16.40 1.39
C SER A 722 13.53 -15.36 1.53
N PRO A 723 13.75 -14.74 2.71
CA PRO A 723 14.93 -13.91 2.92
C PRO A 723 16.18 -14.79 2.82
N PHE A 724 17.08 -14.44 1.89
CA PHE A 724 18.35 -15.09 1.65
C PHE A 724 19.29 -14.94 2.86
N THR A 725 19.70 -16.05 3.47
CA THR A 725 20.98 -16.18 4.16
C THR A 725 21.95 -16.88 3.22
N ALA A 726 23.00 -16.16 2.83
CA ALA A 726 24.15 -16.73 2.15
C ALA A 726 24.95 -17.60 3.13
N ALA A 727 25.08 -18.89 2.85
CA ALA A 727 26.15 -19.73 3.36
C ALA A 727 26.57 -20.71 2.27
N SER A 728 27.88 -20.76 2.09
CA SER A 728 28.68 -21.46 1.08
C SER A 728 28.55 -22.98 1.09
N GLY A 729 28.62 -23.57 -0.11
CA GLY A 729 29.41 -24.78 -0.39
C GLY A 729 28.82 -26.14 -0.02
N SER A 730 28.32 -26.86 -1.03
CA SER A 730 28.85 -28.17 -1.51
C SER A 730 27.75 -29.00 -2.19
N CYS A 731 28.13 -29.64 -3.30
CA CYS A 731 27.38 -30.67 -4.02
C CYS A 731 26.78 -31.73 -3.08
N TRP A 732 25.66 -32.35 -3.47
CA TRP A 732 25.50 -33.81 -3.63
C TRP A 732 24.08 -34.14 -4.15
N SER A 733 24.03 -35.12 -5.05
CA SER A 733 22.87 -35.67 -5.79
C SER A 733 21.89 -36.50 -4.91
N PRO A 734 20.63 -36.74 -5.36
CA PRO A 734 19.58 -37.28 -4.50
C PRO A 734 19.49 -38.82 -4.54
N ARG A 735 19.23 -39.45 -3.39
CA ARG A 735 18.60 -40.78 -3.29
C ARG A 735 17.48 -40.74 -2.24
N PRO A 736 16.33 -41.40 -2.48
CA PRO A 736 15.19 -41.37 -1.57
C PRO A 736 15.33 -42.45 -0.50
N GLN A 737 15.25 -42.08 0.77
CA GLN A 737 15.03 -43.04 1.86
C GLN A 737 13.82 -42.66 2.70
N VAL A 738 12.92 -43.62 2.73
CA VAL A 738 11.76 -43.81 3.61
C VAL A 738 12.11 -43.47 5.05
N CYS A 739 11.32 -42.63 5.72
CA CYS A 739 11.36 -42.56 7.17
C CYS A 739 9.97 -42.41 7.81
N ARG A 740 9.77 -43.26 8.81
CA ARG A 740 8.54 -43.62 9.51
C ARG A 740 8.00 -42.49 10.38
N ARG A 741 6.67 -42.55 10.60
CA ARG A 741 5.93 -41.84 11.66
C ARG A 741 6.66 -41.90 13.01
N VAL A 742 6.91 -40.73 13.59
CA VAL A 742 7.11 -40.58 15.04
C VAL A 742 6.21 -39.43 15.52
N LYS A 743 5.28 -39.76 16.41
CA LYS A 743 4.54 -38.81 17.25
C LYS A 743 5.46 -38.39 18.40
N SER A 744 5.60 -37.09 18.69
CA SER A 744 5.67 -36.57 20.07
C SER A 744 5.95 -35.07 20.16
N HIS A 745 5.10 -34.40 20.94
CA HIS A 745 5.40 -33.41 21.98
C HIS A 745 5.91 -32.01 21.61
N ALA A 746 5.09 -31.03 22.03
CA ALA A 746 5.38 -29.62 22.12
C ALA A 746 6.34 -29.29 23.26
N GLY A 747 7.18 -28.27 23.06
CA GLY A 747 7.88 -27.59 24.13
C GLY A 747 9.25 -27.02 23.73
N TRP A 748 9.46 -25.74 24.05
CA TRP A 748 10.74 -25.04 24.20
C TRP A 748 11.47 -24.54 22.93
N ALA A 749 11.45 -23.21 22.71
CA ALA A 749 12.63 -22.37 22.45
C ALA A 749 12.22 -20.90 22.20
N TRP A 750 12.23 -20.09 23.27
CA TRP A 750 12.34 -18.63 23.21
C TRP A 750 13.55 -18.27 24.07
N THR A 751 14.72 -18.01 23.48
CA THR A 751 15.76 -17.10 24.03
C THR A 751 16.83 -16.87 22.94
N ILE A 752 17.43 -15.67 22.96
CA ILE A 752 18.67 -15.23 22.29
C ILE A 752 18.47 -14.61 20.90
N TRP A 753 18.44 -13.27 20.85
CA TRP A 753 19.33 -12.41 20.04
C TRP A 753 19.13 -10.93 20.44
N ARG A 754 19.82 -10.52 21.52
CA ARG A 754 20.17 -9.13 21.79
C ARG A 754 21.65 -9.12 22.12
N THR A 755 22.45 -8.51 21.25
CA THR A 755 23.55 -7.58 21.55
C THR A 755 24.55 -7.58 20.40
N TRP A 756 24.77 -6.41 19.80
CA TRP A 756 26.09 -5.90 19.47
C TRP A 756 25.96 -4.40 19.20
N LYS A 757 26.41 -3.59 20.16
CA LYS A 757 26.73 -2.17 20.02
C LYS A 757 28.18 -2.01 20.52
N PRO A 758 29.04 -1.27 19.82
CA PRO A 758 30.44 -1.15 20.18
C PRO A 758 30.68 -0.13 21.29
N SER A 759 31.81 -0.34 21.95
CA SER A 759 32.39 0.34 23.12
C SER A 759 32.56 1.86 23.00
N ALA A 760 32.29 2.57 24.09
CA ALA A 760 32.99 3.81 24.46
C ALA A 760 33.05 3.95 25.98
N SER A 761 34.19 4.46 26.44
CA SER A 761 34.81 4.40 27.76
C SER A 761 34.14 5.19 28.90
N SER A 762 34.29 4.65 30.10
CA SER A 762 33.95 5.22 31.41
C SER A 762 34.82 6.41 31.84
N ARG A 763 34.23 7.39 32.54
CA ARG A 763 34.89 8.07 33.67
C ARG A 763 33.96 8.10 34.89
N ARG A 764 34.59 7.79 36.03
CA ARG A 764 34.10 7.68 37.41
C ARG A 764 33.52 9.00 37.92
N THR A 765 32.56 8.92 38.86
CA THR A 765 32.74 9.22 40.31
C THR A 765 31.44 8.95 41.11
N ARG A 766 31.58 8.25 42.24
CA ARG A 766 30.68 8.21 43.43
C ARG A 766 30.88 9.51 44.26
N PRO A 767 30.22 9.83 45.41
CA PRO A 767 29.52 8.97 46.41
C PRO A 767 28.27 9.66 47.07
N PRO A 768 27.95 9.49 48.38
CA PRO A 768 27.09 8.45 48.99
C PRO A 768 25.89 9.07 49.78
N GLY A 769 24.85 8.32 50.18
CA GLY A 769 24.79 7.51 51.41
C GLY A 769 23.60 7.95 52.30
N PHE A 770 22.89 7.03 52.95
CA PHE A 770 22.30 7.10 54.31
C PHE A 770 21.38 5.88 54.60
N THR A 771 21.95 4.95 55.36
CA THR A 771 21.49 4.06 56.48
C THR A 771 20.00 4.02 56.90
N CYS A 772 19.42 2.80 57.09
CA CYS A 772 19.08 2.06 58.35
C CYS A 772 18.01 2.73 59.23
N GLU A 773 17.05 2.12 59.93
CA GLU A 773 16.75 0.79 60.53
C GLU A 773 15.26 0.87 61.00
N SER A 774 14.41 -0.16 61.02
CA SER A 774 14.14 -1.02 62.20
C SER A 774 12.81 -1.80 62.04
N HIS A 775 12.75 -3.01 62.62
CA HIS A 775 11.69 -4.05 62.69
C HIS A 775 10.78 -3.88 63.94
N PRO A 776 9.93 -4.82 64.45
CA PRO A 776 9.23 -6.04 63.94
C PRO A 776 7.75 -6.24 64.46
N ARG A 777 7.05 -7.34 64.07
CA ARG A 777 6.13 -8.25 64.87
C ARG A 777 5.34 -9.20 63.92
N SER A 778 5.65 -10.51 63.84
CA SER A 778 5.11 -11.70 64.58
C SER A 778 3.69 -12.16 64.16
N LEU A 779 3.27 -13.43 63.99
CA LEU A 779 3.83 -14.80 63.90
C LEU A 779 2.65 -15.81 63.67
N ASN A 780 2.98 -17.07 63.32
CA ASN A 780 2.18 -18.33 63.29
C ASN A 780 1.47 -18.72 61.96
N THR A 781 1.61 -19.93 61.39
CA THR A 781 2.09 -21.23 61.90
C THR A 781 2.50 -22.20 60.76
N CYS A 782 3.48 -23.06 61.08
CA CYS A 782 4.12 -24.20 60.38
C CYS A 782 3.19 -25.39 60.00
N PRO A 783 3.63 -26.50 59.32
CA PRO A 783 4.99 -27.09 59.30
C PRO A 783 5.59 -27.61 57.96
N GLY A 784 6.92 -27.82 57.97
CA GLY A 784 7.78 -28.39 56.90
C GLY A 784 7.75 -29.94 56.80
N PRO A 785 8.84 -30.68 56.46
CA PRO A 785 10.27 -30.31 56.28
C PRO A 785 10.91 -30.77 54.93
N ALA A 786 11.91 -30.04 54.41
CA ALA A 786 13.38 -30.30 54.41
C ALA A 786 13.85 -31.60 53.71
N TRP A 787 14.79 -31.58 52.76
CA TRP A 787 16.26 -31.62 52.95
C TRP A 787 16.89 -31.83 51.54
N ARG A 788 18.11 -31.45 51.12
CA ARG A 788 19.30 -30.78 51.66
C ARG A 788 20.22 -30.55 50.43
N PHE A 789 20.96 -29.44 50.36
CA PHE A 789 21.96 -29.15 49.33
C PHE A 789 23.38 -29.18 49.92
N ARG A 790 24.38 -29.35 49.04
CA ARG A 790 25.83 -29.02 49.12
C ARG A 790 26.82 -30.16 49.46
N PRO A 791 28.14 -30.02 49.16
CA PRO A 791 28.83 -29.05 48.28
C PRO A 791 29.92 -29.62 47.32
N PHE A 792 30.35 -28.72 46.43
CA PHE A 792 31.67 -28.54 45.79
C PHE A 792 32.91 -29.18 46.47
N GLU A 793 33.84 -29.73 45.66
CA GLU A 793 35.27 -29.36 45.71
C GLU A 793 36.08 -29.76 44.46
N ARG A 794 37.12 -28.97 44.19
CA ARG A 794 38.07 -29.04 43.05
C ARG A 794 39.23 -30.01 43.36
N ARG A 795 39.82 -30.64 42.34
CA ARG A 795 41.26 -30.49 41.96
C ARG A 795 41.69 -31.40 40.80
N ARG A 796 42.68 -30.90 40.07
CA ARG A 796 43.44 -31.47 38.93
C ARG A 796 44.44 -32.54 39.39
N THR A 797 44.77 -33.50 38.51
CA THR A 797 46.12 -33.91 37.99
C THR A 797 46.04 -35.34 37.40
N TRP A 798 46.25 -35.55 36.09
CA TRP A 798 47.50 -35.99 35.42
C TRP A 798 48.10 -37.34 35.87
N ARG A 799 47.96 -38.40 35.05
CA ARG A 799 49.03 -39.21 34.39
C ARG A 799 48.54 -40.63 34.03
N SER A 800 48.65 -40.98 32.74
CA SER A 800 48.74 -42.34 32.17
C SER A 800 50.13 -42.96 32.48
N PRO A 801 50.63 -44.07 31.86
CA PRO A 801 50.05 -45.10 30.98
C PRO A 801 50.56 -46.55 31.29
N SER A 802 50.11 -47.57 30.54
CA SER A 802 50.92 -48.66 29.93
C SER A 802 49.97 -49.79 29.44
N ALA A 803 49.96 -50.11 28.13
CA ALA A 803 50.75 -51.17 27.46
C ALA A 803 49.93 -52.49 27.35
N ARG A 804 49.90 -53.26 26.25
CA ARG A 804 50.76 -53.35 25.05
C ARG A 804 50.09 -54.33 24.05
N ARG A 805 50.24 -54.03 22.73
CA ARG A 805 50.75 -54.87 21.61
C ARG A 805 50.00 -56.19 21.23
N ARG A 806 49.99 -56.70 19.98
CA ARG A 806 50.77 -56.53 18.70
C ARG A 806 50.00 -57.33 17.61
N SER A 807 49.73 -56.84 16.39
CA SER A 807 50.55 -56.74 15.16
C SER A 807 50.57 -57.95 14.19
N SER A 808 50.29 -57.70 12.91
CA SER A 808 51.09 -58.13 11.74
C SER A 808 50.60 -57.43 10.46
N GLY A 809 51.50 -56.82 9.67
CA GLY A 809 51.29 -56.31 8.29
C GLY A 809 51.92 -57.29 7.27
N PRO A 810 52.48 -56.88 6.11
CA PRO A 810 52.31 -55.65 5.29
C PRO A 810 52.30 -55.90 3.73
N SER A 811 52.24 -54.79 2.96
CA SER A 811 53.05 -54.48 1.73
C SER A 811 52.46 -54.53 0.28
N ALA A 812 52.80 -53.45 -0.46
CA ALA A 812 53.04 -53.29 -1.92
C ALA A 812 51.83 -53.34 -2.89
N ALA A 813 51.71 -52.60 -4.02
CA ALA A 813 52.51 -51.61 -4.75
C ALA A 813 51.61 -50.87 -5.79
N ALA A 814 52.06 -49.72 -6.32
CA ALA A 814 51.57 -49.07 -7.56
C ALA A 814 52.23 -49.74 -8.80
N PRO A 815 51.87 -49.48 -10.10
CA PRO A 815 51.84 -48.16 -10.81
C PRO A 815 50.61 -47.97 -11.76
N GLY A 816 50.24 -46.75 -12.20
CA GLY A 816 50.60 -46.09 -13.49
C GLY A 816 49.89 -46.71 -14.71
N GLY A 817 49.24 -46.05 -15.67
CA GLY A 817 49.02 -44.65 -16.04
C GLY A 817 48.52 -44.62 -17.51
N ARG A 818 47.64 -43.67 -17.86
CA ARG A 818 47.60 -42.83 -19.07
C ARG A 818 46.30 -42.05 -19.12
#